data_AF-A0A7U6Y6N7-F1
#
_entry.id   AF-A0A7U6Y6N7-F1
#
_cell.length_a   1.000
_cell.length_b   1.000
_cell.length_c   1.000
_cell.angle_alpha   90.00
_cell.angle_beta   90.00
_cell.angle_gamma   90.00
#
_symmetry.space_group_name_H-M   'P 1'
#
loop_
_entity.id
_entity.type
_entity.pdbx_description
1 polymer ?
#
loop_
_entity_poly.entity_id
_entity_poly.type
_entity_poly.pdbx_seq_one_letter_code
_entity_poly.pdbx_strand_id
1 'polypeptide(L)'
;MADIREPIRARDDRGREIVIDRETWRKDVLLPNIEKDWNEPEALYGLILGGLDDGFVEDLLAAAQRLSEIDPVAERAACIHAIVLMQLKLYNEAEARLRAHIARYGEDGVVLTNLAKVFSFRGEESEAHRLLRRALTLDPNQDNALSWWCAIHHERGGDEAARQALEEIDAEPGSWRAKLELAGLCLKANDLEGALDFYRRTLELSRAPEVFHRISGDMGQAGYIAEMLALVEPLFDLDQHGAAAGLNLVRAYAEKGEAVKGRALWRRIKALGIPPYDEVLAELEGLLNKPEHLLAAAQSQGETDASRTPKDKQPLELMMTSVDGPIWTRGLDDAASWLMASCQEGLRLDILPLTIAPKDEQGQMPSMQIEDDEGRLSRALPLFLAEMLAFNATVRPRTLIPALIGKGPVVTSQDWPLDRLLVDFGRGGPVWLAMTGRMPVKGFAARLEIDIWNGATGEKLATVKQMARNGAAHAALQLAAKVQEALIAQGLAQPRQPPDWYEPPQETDQEGWLLALGQLLAQQHALNKLIPAELLWNEHGMFETHFRLAESAAGWTPAALLAACSLLAGLAYGSPVAGRYVKALERLLDRHDGKTDAVDRLAPLVRLRLKDQAGFQKAKERLASIDDPVYRLWLEKVG
;
A
#
# COMPACT_ATOMS: atom_id res chain seq x y z
N MET A 1 -11.71 22.13 5.58
CA MET A 1 -11.40 23.31 6.42
C MET A 1 -10.39 22.85 7.44
N ALA A 2 -9.20 23.46 7.47
CA ALA A 2 -8.22 23.20 8.52
C ALA A 2 -8.84 23.50 9.89
N ASP A 3 -8.57 22.66 10.89
CA ASP A 3 -9.00 22.93 12.25
C ASP A 3 -8.36 24.26 12.68
N ILE A 4 -9.20 25.22 13.07
CA ILE A 4 -8.84 26.62 13.39
C ILE A 4 -7.83 26.68 14.56
N ARG A 5 -7.52 25.54 15.18
CA ARG A 5 -6.66 25.37 16.35
C ARG A 5 -5.24 24.86 16.06
N GLU A 6 -4.92 24.42 14.83
CA GLU A 6 -3.59 23.87 14.53
C GLU A 6 -2.56 24.97 14.17
N PRO A 7 -1.31 24.86 14.65
CA PRO A 7 -0.24 25.80 14.29
C PRO A 7 0.15 25.67 12.81
N ILE A 8 0.64 26.77 12.23
CA ILE A 8 1.03 26.82 10.81
C ILE A 8 2.37 26.09 10.64
N ARG A 9 2.40 25.14 9.70
CA ARG A 9 3.63 24.46 9.28
C ARG A 9 4.17 25.16 8.03
N ALA A 10 5.29 25.84 8.18
CA ALA A 10 5.97 26.54 7.09
C ALA A 10 7.36 25.95 6.87
N ARG A 11 8.04 26.37 5.80
CA ARG A 11 9.46 26.08 5.60
C ARG A 11 10.26 27.36 5.71
N ASP A 12 11.37 27.32 6.43
CA ASP A 12 12.31 28.45 6.49
C ASP A 12 13.05 28.64 5.15
N ASP A 13 13.86 29.70 5.08
CA ASP A 13 14.73 30.04 3.94
C ASP A 13 15.76 28.94 3.58
N ARG A 14 15.91 27.93 4.43
CA ARG A 14 16.78 26.76 4.25
C ARG A 14 15.99 25.48 3.99
N GLY A 15 14.68 25.58 3.78
CA GLY A 15 13.79 24.46 3.48
C GLY A 15 13.45 23.58 4.67
N ARG A 16 13.77 23.99 5.90
CA ARG A 16 13.44 23.23 7.12
C ARG A 16 12.01 23.53 7.54
N GLU A 17 11.27 22.49 7.88
CA GLU A 17 9.92 22.64 8.42
C GLU A 17 9.97 23.30 9.79
N ILE A 18 9.21 24.38 9.95
CA ILE A 18 9.04 25.14 11.18
C ILE A 18 7.56 25.21 11.52
N VAL A 19 7.26 25.14 12.81
CA VAL A 19 5.89 25.24 13.33
C VAL A 19 5.77 26.60 14.01
N ILE A 20 4.91 27.46 13.47
CA ILE A 20 4.69 28.83 13.95
C ILE A 20 3.25 28.93 14.47
N ASP A 21 3.04 29.64 15.57
CA ASP A 21 1.67 29.92 16.02
C ASP A 21 0.94 30.81 15.00
N ARG A 22 -0.38 30.62 14.90
CA ARG A 22 -1.20 31.27 13.87
C ARG A 22 -1.19 32.79 13.94
N GLU A 23 -1.17 33.36 15.15
CA GLU A 23 -1.24 34.81 15.32
C GLU A 23 0.10 35.48 14.96
N THR A 24 1.21 34.83 15.29
CA THR A 24 2.55 35.24 14.84
C THR A 24 2.68 35.08 13.33
N TRP A 25 2.22 33.98 12.73
CA TRP A 25 2.20 33.83 11.27
C TRP A 25 1.41 34.94 10.60
N ARG A 26 0.21 35.22 11.12
CA ARG A 26 -0.66 36.29 10.63
C ARG A 26 0.03 37.65 10.66
N LYS A 27 0.63 38.02 11.79
CA LYS A 27 1.23 39.35 12.00
C LYS A 27 2.60 39.53 11.34
N ASP A 28 3.43 38.50 11.36
CA ASP A 28 4.83 38.62 10.99
C ASP A 28 5.12 38.12 9.58
N VAL A 29 4.21 37.32 9.00
CA VAL A 29 4.38 36.74 7.66
C VAL A 29 3.27 37.16 6.71
N LEU A 30 2.01 36.84 7.00
CA LEU A 30 0.93 37.04 6.03
C LEU A 30 0.67 38.53 5.75
N LEU A 31 0.32 39.31 6.79
CA LEU A 31 -0.06 40.72 6.62
C LEU A 31 1.09 41.59 6.07
N PRO A 32 2.35 41.48 6.53
CA PRO A 32 3.45 42.26 5.98
C PRO A 32 3.75 41.93 4.51
N ASN A 33 3.63 40.66 4.11
CA ASN A 33 3.81 40.29 2.71
C ASN A 33 2.66 40.80 1.82
N ILE A 34 1.42 40.79 2.31
CA ILE A 34 0.29 41.42 1.60
C ILE A 34 0.53 42.92 1.41
N GLU A 35 0.99 43.63 2.44
CA GLU A 35 1.28 45.06 2.34
C GLU A 35 2.44 45.34 1.36
N LYS A 36 3.50 44.54 1.45
CA LYS A 36 4.67 44.65 0.56
C LYS A 36 4.30 44.41 -0.91
N ASP A 37 3.51 43.38 -1.19
CA ASP A 37 3.17 42.94 -2.54
C ASP A 37 1.79 43.47 -3.00
N TRP A 38 1.28 44.52 -2.34
CA TRP A 38 -0.08 45.07 -2.52
C TRP A 38 -0.43 45.50 -3.96
N ASN A 39 0.58 45.82 -4.75
CA ASN A 39 0.42 46.25 -6.15
C ASN A 39 1.03 45.26 -7.16
N GLU A 40 1.40 44.07 -6.73
CA GLU A 40 2.00 43.02 -7.57
C GLU A 40 0.96 41.90 -7.77
N PRO A 41 0.22 41.87 -8.90
CA PRO A 41 -0.97 41.01 -9.02
C PRO A 41 -0.71 39.51 -8.81
N GLU A 42 0.35 38.98 -9.39
CA GLU A 42 0.71 37.56 -9.24
C GLU A 42 1.06 37.19 -7.79
N ALA A 43 1.89 38.01 -7.14
CA ALA A 43 2.31 37.77 -5.77
C ALA A 43 1.12 37.92 -4.80
N LEU A 44 0.30 38.95 -4.99
CA LEU A 44 -0.90 39.18 -4.20
C LEU A 44 -1.92 38.05 -4.36
N TYR A 45 -2.11 37.53 -5.58
CA TYR A 45 -2.95 36.36 -5.82
C TYR A 45 -2.45 35.13 -5.05
N GLY A 46 -1.14 34.85 -5.09
CA GLY A 46 -0.52 33.76 -4.36
C GLY A 46 -0.71 33.88 -2.84
N LEU A 47 -0.57 35.09 -2.29
CA LEU A 47 -0.79 35.36 -0.87
C LEU A 47 -2.27 35.19 -0.47
N ILE A 48 -3.21 35.57 -1.33
CA ILE A 48 -4.65 35.36 -1.08
C ILE A 48 -4.97 33.87 -1.09
N LEU A 49 -4.45 33.09 -2.06
CA LEU A 49 -4.64 31.64 -2.08
C LEU A 49 -4.09 30.98 -0.82
N GLY A 50 -2.84 31.26 -0.47
CA GLY A 50 -2.22 30.71 0.75
C GLY A 50 -2.98 31.10 2.01
N GLY A 51 -3.43 32.36 2.11
CA GLY A 51 -4.25 32.82 3.24
C GLY A 51 -5.62 32.15 3.31
N LEU A 52 -6.25 31.83 2.17
CA LEU A 52 -7.51 31.07 2.12
C LEU A 52 -7.32 29.64 2.59
N ASP A 53 -6.25 28.98 2.16
CA ASP A 53 -5.89 27.62 2.59
C ASP A 53 -5.59 27.57 4.10
N ASP A 54 -4.91 28.60 4.61
CA ASP A 54 -4.61 28.77 6.03
C ASP A 54 -5.83 29.22 6.86
N GLY A 55 -6.90 29.72 6.23
CA GLY A 55 -8.15 30.14 6.86
C GLY A 55 -8.17 31.57 7.43
N PHE A 56 -7.32 32.48 6.96
CA PHE A 56 -7.27 33.90 7.40
C PHE A 56 -8.22 34.81 6.61
N VAL A 57 -9.45 34.36 6.40
CA VAL A 57 -10.38 34.93 5.41
C VAL A 57 -10.67 36.42 5.63
N GLU A 58 -10.86 36.84 6.88
CA GLU A 58 -11.18 38.23 7.24
C GLU A 58 -10.08 39.22 6.82
N ASP A 59 -8.82 38.78 6.81
CA ASP A 59 -7.67 39.61 6.43
C ASP A 59 -7.53 39.80 4.92
N LEU A 60 -8.20 38.95 4.13
CA LEU A 60 -8.00 38.88 2.69
C LEU A 60 -8.97 39.76 1.90
N LEU A 61 -10.03 40.28 2.52
CA LEU A 61 -11.07 41.03 1.81
C LEU A 61 -10.50 42.24 1.07
N ALA A 62 -9.69 43.05 1.75
CA ALA A 62 -9.09 44.24 1.15
C ALA A 62 -8.11 43.87 0.04
N ALA A 63 -7.31 42.81 0.24
CA ALA A 63 -6.36 42.31 -0.76
C ALA A 63 -7.08 41.78 -2.02
N ALA A 64 -8.17 41.04 -1.85
CA ALA A 64 -8.95 40.49 -2.97
C ALA A 64 -9.72 41.57 -3.74
N GLN A 65 -10.23 42.60 -3.03
CA GLN A 65 -10.76 43.80 -3.66
C GLN A 65 -9.68 44.52 -4.45
N ARG A 66 -8.49 44.71 -3.87
CA ARG A 66 -7.37 45.36 -4.56
C ARG A 66 -6.97 44.59 -5.80
N LEU A 67 -6.84 43.27 -5.72
CA LEU A 67 -6.50 42.41 -6.85
C LEU A 67 -7.52 42.55 -8.00
N SER A 68 -8.81 42.70 -7.68
CA SER A 68 -9.87 42.95 -8.68
C SER A 68 -9.70 44.25 -9.48
N GLU A 69 -8.91 45.21 -8.97
CA GLU A 69 -8.63 46.49 -9.62
C GLU A 69 -7.37 46.45 -10.49
N ILE A 70 -6.38 45.64 -10.11
CA ILE A 70 -5.01 45.69 -10.67
C ILE A 70 -4.63 44.47 -11.51
N ASP A 71 -5.31 43.33 -11.35
CA ASP A 71 -4.94 42.09 -12.02
C ASP A 71 -5.32 42.13 -13.52
N PRO A 72 -4.37 41.90 -14.43
CA PRO A 72 -4.68 41.79 -15.86
C PRO A 72 -5.57 40.59 -16.18
N VAL A 73 -5.62 39.56 -15.33
CA VAL A 73 -6.45 38.37 -15.49
C VAL A 73 -7.80 38.58 -14.79
N ALA A 74 -8.73 39.22 -15.49
CA ALA A 74 -10.02 39.64 -14.93
C ALA A 74 -10.89 38.49 -14.38
N GLU A 75 -10.78 37.28 -14.95
CA GLU A 75 -11.50 36.07 -14.53
C GLU A 75 -11.00 35.61 -13.15
N ARG A 76 -9.68 35.40 -13.03
CA ARG A 76 -8.99 35.02 -11.80
C ARG A 76 -9.32 35.99 -10.65
N ALA A 77 -9.21 37.28 -10.91
CA ALA A 77 -9.44 38.31 -9.90
C ALA A 77 -10.90 38.36 -9.44
N ALA A 78 -11.86 38.18 -10.36
CA ALA A 78 -13.28 38.10 -10.00
C ALA A 78 -13.59 36.84 -9.18
N CYS A 79 -13.05 35.69 -9.57
CA CYS A 79 -13.28 34.41 -8.89
C CYS A 79 -12.70 34.42 -7.47
N ILE A 80 -11.45 34.85 -7.29
CA ILE A 80 -10.81 34.83 -5.97
C ILE A 80 -11.48 35.81 -5.00
N HIS A 81 -11.91 36.98 -5.48
CA HIS A 81 -12.68 37.92 -4.68
C HIS A 81 -14.04 37.36 -4.30
N ALA A 82 -14.74 36.71 -5.22
CA ALA A 82 -16.00 36.04 -4.90
C ALA A 82 -15.81 34.89 -3.88
N ILE A 83 -14.71 34.14 -3.96
CA ILE A 83 -14.38 33.08 -2.99
C ILE A 83 -14.19 33.65 -1.58
N VAL A 84 -13.42 34.74 -1.43
CA VAL A 84 -13.26 35.44 -0.14
C VAL A 84 -14.62 35.92 0.38
N LEU A 85 -15.43 36.57 -0.47
CA LEU A 85 -16.77 37.03 -0.10
C LEU A 85 -17.70 35.89 0.33
N MET A 86 -17.67 34.75 -0.36
CA MET A 86 -18.45 33.56 0.03
C MET A 86 -18.05 33.02 1.40
N GLN A 87 -16.74 32.92 1.69
CA GLN A 87 -16.27 32.46 2.99
C GLN A 87 -16.64 33.42 4.13
N LEU A 88 -16.71 34.73 3.84
CA LEU A 88 -17.25 35.76 4.73
C LEU A 88 -18.79 35.79 4.79
N LYS A 89 -19.47 34.89 4.07
CA LYS A 89 -20.94 34.80 3.95
C LYS A 89 -21.59 36.04 3.33
N LEU A 90 -20.82 36.82 2.57
CA LEU A 90 -21.24 37.99 1.80
C LEU A 90 -21.69 37.56 0.39
N TYR A 91 -22.76 36.77 0.35
CA TYR A 91 -23.16 36.08 -0.88
C TYR A 91 -23.71 37.02 -1.95
N ASN A 92 -24.35 38.13 -1.58
CA ASN A 92 -24.90 39.09 -2.53
C ASN A 92 -23.78 39.86 -3.24
N GLU A 93 -22.75 40.25 -2.49
CA GLU A 93 -21.56 40.89 -3.00
C GLU A 93 -20.79 39.94 -3.92
N ALA A 94 -20.66 38.66 -3.54
CA ALA A 94 -20.02 37.63 -4.36
C ALA A 94 -20.74 37.46 -5.72
N GLU A 95 -22.07 37.35 -5.72
CA GLU A 95 -22.86 37.29 -6.96
C GLU A 95 -22.71 38.55 -7.79
N ALA A 96 -22.84 39.73 -7.18
CA ALA A 96 -22.70 41.01 -7.89
C ALA A 96 -21.33 41.10 -8.58
N ARG A 97 -20.27 40.63 -7.92
CA ARG A 97 -18.92 40.61 -8.47
C ARG A 97 -18.79 39.69 -9.69
N LEU A 98 -19.31 38.46 -9.60
CA LEU A 98 -19.27 37.49 -10.70
C LEU A 98 -20.17 37.92 -11.87
N ARG A 99 -21.37 38.47 -11.59
CA ARG A 99 -22.24 39.01 -12.64
C ARG A 99 -21.65 40.23 -13.34
N ALA A 100 -20.95 41.10 -12.61
CA ALA A 100 -20.24 42.23 -13.22
C ALA A 100 -19.10 41.76 -14.13
N HIS A 101 -18.42 40.66 -13.77
CA HIS A 101 -17.46 40.01 -14.68
C HIS A 101 -18.18 39.52 -15.94
N ILE A 102 -19.24 38.72 -15.80
CA ILE A 102 -20.00 38.17 -16.92
C ILE A 102 -20.53 39.26 -17.86
N ALA A 103 -21.07 40.35 -17.31
CA ALA A 103 -21.60 41.46 -18.09
C ALA A 103 -20.53 42.18 -18.93
N ARG A 104 -19.27 42.16 -18.48
CA ARG A 104 -18.16 42.87 -19.14
C ARG A 104 -17.37 41.98 -20.10
N TYR A 105 -17.17 40.71 -19.74
CA TYR A 105 -16.25 39.81 -20.44
C TYR A 105 -16.93 38.59 -21.08
N GLY A 106 -18.21 38.35 -20.78
CA GLY A 106 -18.96 37.19 -21.24
C GLY A 106 -19.04 36.07 -20.21
N GLU A 107 -19.81 35.03 -20.52
CA GLU A 107 -19.85 33.81 -19.71
C GLU A 107 -18.58 32.99 -19.93
N ASP A 108 -17.95 32.56 -18.84
CA ASP A 108 -16.88 31.56 -18.82
C ASP A 108 -17.21 30.45 -17.80
N GLY A 109 -16.64 29.28 -18.01
CA GLY A 109 -16.93 28.11 -17.18
C GLY A 109 -16.54 28.28 -15.72
N VAL A 110 -15.43 28.96 -15.44
CA VAL A 110 -14.87 29.08 -14.08
C VAL A 110 -15.70 30.05 -13.23
N VAL A 111 -16.09 31.19 -13.79
CA VAL A 111 -16.96 32.19 -13.15
C VAL A 111 -18.36 31.64 -12.96
N LEU A 112 -18.92 30.89 -13.92
CA LEU A 112 -20.22 30.23 -13.74
C LEU A 112 -20.18 29.16 -12.65
N THR A 113 -19.10 28.38 -12.55
CA THR A 113 -18.89 27.42 -11.45
C THR A 113 -18.84 28.12 -10.10
N ASN A 114 -18.14 29.26 -10.00
CA ASN A 114 -18.11 30.03 -8.76
C ASN A 114 -19.46 30.70 -8.48
N LEU A 115 -20.22 31.12 -9.49
CA LEU A 115 -21.57 31.65 -9.29
C LEU A 115 -22.52 30.55 -8.81
N ALA A 116 -22.42 29.34 -9.34
CA ALA A 116 -23.15 28.18 -8.84
C ALA A 116 -22.85 27.94 -7.35
N LYS A 117 -21.59 28.05 -6.90
CA LYS A 117 -21.23 27.94 -5.47
C LYS A 117 -21.92 29.00 -4.62
N VAL A 118 -22.03 30.24 -5.10
CA VAL A 118 -22.75 31.30 -4.39
C VAL A 118 -24.21 30.90 -4.14
N PHE A 119 -24.89 30.35 -5.14
CA PHE A 119 -26.28 29.89 -5.02
C PHE A 119 -26.40 28.68 -4.08
N SER A 120 -25.48 27.72 -4.15
CA SER A 120 -25.47 26.57 -3.24
C SER A 120 -25.25 26.99 -1.78
N PHE A 121 -24.34 27.94 -1.50
CA PHE A 121 -24.16 28.48 -0.14
C PHE A 121 -25.39 29.22 0.41
N ARG A 122 -26.31 29.66 -0.44
CA ARG A 122 -27.62 30.21 -0.05
C ARG A 122 -28.72 29.16 0.08
N GLY A 123 -28.45 27.90 -0.27
CA GLY A 123 -29.44 26.81 -0.32
C GLY A 123 -30.31 26.83 -1.58
N GLU A 124 -29.94 27.60 -2.60
CA GLU A 124 -30.67 27.70 -3.88
C GLU A 124 -30.19 26.63 -4.88
N GLU A 125 -30.34 25.37 -4.49
CA GLU A 125 -29.72 24.21 -5.17
C GLU A 125 -30.13 24.03 -6.64
N SER A 126 -31.38 24.37 -7.00
CA SER A 126 -31.86 24.29 -8.37
C SER A 126 -31.09 25.23 -9.32
N GLU A 127 -30.80 26.44 -8.86
CA GLU A 127 -30.09 27.44 -9.66
C GLU A 127 -28.58 27.13 -9.70
N ALA A 128 -28.01 26.68 -8.57
CA ALA A 128 -26.64 26.19 -8.52
C ALA A 128 -26.40 25.06 -9.53
N HIS A 129 -27.30 24.07 -9.55
CA HIS A 129 -27.23 22.95 -10.48
C HIS A 129 -27.35 23.39 -11.95
N ARG A 130 -28.26 24.32 -12.27
CA ARG A 130 -28.43 24.87 -13.62
C ARG A 130 -27.17 25.60 -14.10
N LEU A 131 -26.58 26.42 -13.23
CA LEU A 131 -25.34 27.16 -13.53
C LEU A 131 -24.14 26.23 -13.66
N LEU A 132 -24.04 25.18 -12.85
CA LEU A 132 -22.98 24.19 -12.92
C LEU A 132 -23.04 23.39 -14.25
N ARG A 133 -24.24 22.98 -14.71
CA ARG A 133 -24.39 22.36 -16.03
C ARG A 133 -23.96 23.31 -17.15
N ARG A 134 -24.37 24.59 -17.07
CA ARG A 134 -23.98 25.60 -18.06
C ARG A 134 -22.46 25.81 -18.07
N ALA A 135 -21.82 25.82 -16.90
CA ALA A 135 -20.37 25.92 -16.77
C ALA A 135 -19.66 24.76 -17.48
N LEU A 136 -20.12 23.53 -17.27
CA LEU A 136 -19.56 22.33 -17.92
C LEU A 136 -19.90 22.23 -19.43
N THR A 137 -20.94 22.93 -19.89
CA THR A 137 -21.20 23.08 -21.34
C THR A 137 -20.15 23.99 -21.99
N LEU A 138 -19.69 25.02 -21.28
CA LEU A 138 -18.67 25.96 -21.79
C LEU A 138 -17.26 25.40 -21.66
N ASP A 139 -16.96 24.73 -20.54
CA ASP A 139 -15.70 24.04 -20.32
C ASP A 139 -15.95 22.71 -19.58
N PRO A 140 -16.08 21.60 -20.34
CA PRO A 140 -16.36 20.27 -19.78
C PRO A 140 -15.16 19.64 -19.07
N ASN A 141 -13.98 20.25 -19.14
CA ASN A 141 -12.74 19.69 -18.57
C ASN A 141 -12.33 20.34 -17.24
N GLN A 142 -13.19 21.21 -16.68
CA GLN A 142 -13.00 21.76 -15.34
C GLN A 142 -13.12 20.68 -14.27
N ASP A 143 -12.00 20.35 -13.63
CA ASP A 143 -11.90 19.30 -12.61
C ASP A 143 -12.88 19.48 -11.44
N ASN A 144 -12.89 20.68 -10.85
CA ASN A 144 -13.72 20.98 -9.69
C ASN A 144 -15.23 20.98 -10.03
N ALA A 145 -15.60 21.45 -11.23
CA ALA A 145 -16.98 21.48 -11.67
C ALA A 145 -17.50 20.07 -11.98
N LEU A 146 -16.70 19.26 -12.68
CA LEU A 146 -17.06 17.88 -13.00
C LEU A 146 -17.18 17.02 -11.75
N SER A 147 -16.23 17.16 -10.82
CA SER A 147 -16.25 16.48 -9.52
C SER A 147 -17.50 16.85 -8.71
N TRP A 148 -17.85 18.14 -8.67
CA TRP A 148 -19.05 18.60 -7.97
C TRP A 148 -20.35 18.10 -8.64
N TRP A 149 -20.41 18.10 -9.97
CA TRP A 149 -21.52 17.53 -10.72
C TRP A 149 -21.74 16.05 -10.39
N CYS A 150 -20.68 15.25 -10.43
CA CYS A 150 -20.74 13.83 -10.08
C CYS A 150 -21.18 13.61 -8.63
N ALA A 151 -20.67 14.41 -7.69
CA ALA A 151 -21.05 14.33 -6.28
C ALA A 151 -22.56 14.60 -6.06
N ILE A 152 -23.12 15.64 -6.68
CA ILE A 152 -24.56 15.95 -6.61
C ILE A 152 -25.40 14.77 -7.11
N HIS A 153 -25.00 14.14 -8.21
CA HIS A 153 -25.74 13.01 -8.77
C HIS A 153 -25.57 11.74 -7.94
N HIS A 154 -24.38 11.50 -7.40
CA HIS A 154 -24.12 10.40 -6.47
C HIS A 154 -25.00 10.52 -5.22
N GLU A 155 -25.11 11.71 -4.62
CA GLU A 155 -25.98 11.93 -3.45
C GLU A 155 -27.46 11.68 -3.75
N ARG A 156 -27.90 11.94 -4.99
CA ARG A 156 -29.31 11.78 -5.41
C ARG A 156 -29.67 10.34 -5.81
N GLY A 157 -28.71 9.56 -6.32
CA GLY A 157 -29.02 8.27 -6.94
C GLY A 157 -27.88 7.23 -6.95
N GLY A 158 -26.81 7.45 -6.20
CA GLY A 158 -25.67 6.55 -6.08
C GLY A 158 -24.76 6.52 -7.31
N ASP A 159 -23.93 5.47 -7.41
CA ASP A 159 -22.89 5.34 -8.43
C ASP A 159 -23.43 5.35 -9.87
N GLU A 160 -24.60 4.76 -10.09
CA GLU A 160 -25.22 4.72 -11.43
C GLU A 160 -25.67 6.12 -11.88
N ALA A 161 -26.21 6.94 -10.97
CA ALA A 161 -26.57 8.31 -11.29
C ALA A 161 -25.32 9.18 -11.57
N ALA A 162 -24.23 8.96 -10.83
CA ALA A 162 -22.95 9.63 -11.09
C ALA A 162 -22.35 9.21 -12.45
N ARG A 163 -22.47 7.92 -12.82
CA ARG A 163 -22.08 7.43 -14.14
C ARG A 163 -22.88 8.09 -15.25
N GLN A 164 -24.20 8.14 -15.14
CA GLN A 164 -25.06 8.81 -16.13
C GLN A 164 -24.73 10.30 -16.24
N ALA A 165 -24.41 10.95 -15.12
CA ALA A 165 -23.98 12.32 -15.09
C ALA A 165 -22.65 12.54 -15.83
N LEU A 166 -21.71 11.59 -15.75
CA LEU A 166 -20.46 11.60 -16.55
C LEU A 166 -20.74 11.39 -18.04
N GLU A 167 -21.62 10.45 -18.40
CA GLU A 167 -22.02 10.19 -19.80
C GLU A 167 -22.69 11.42 -20.43
N GLU A 168 -23.47 12.18 -19.64
CA GLU A 168 -24.08 13.44 -20.06
C GLU A 168 -23.04 14.54 -20.37
N ILE A 169 -21.90 14.53 -19.67
CA ILE A 169 -20.79 15.49 -19.89
C ILE A 169 -19.84 14.97 -20.97
N ASP A 170 -19.68 13.66 -21.15
CA ASP A 170 -18.93 13.04 -22.24
C ASP A 170 -19.46 13.46 -23.62
N ALA A 171 -20.78 13.66 -23.71
CA ALA A 171 -21.46 14.13 -24.91
C ALA A 171 -21.10 15.56 -25.32
N GLU A 172 -20.52 16.37 -24.41
CA GLU A 172 -20.07 17.71 -24.73
C GLU A 172 -18.78 17.69 -25.59
N PRO A 173 -18.67 18.53 -26.62
CA PRO A 173 -17.49 18.58 -27.47
C PRO A 173 -16.19 18.83 -26.68
N GLY A 174 -15.17 18.02 -26.93
CA GLY A 174 -13.86 18.19 -26.30
C GLY A 174 -13.78 17.72 -24.84
N SER A 175 -14.83 17.09 -24.30
CA SER A 175 -14.86 16.53 -22.94
C SER A 175 -13.96 15.30 -22.81
N TRP A 176 -12.67 15.51 -22.57
CA TRP A 176 -11.71 14.42 -22.35
C TRP A 176 -11.66 14.00 -20.88
N ARG A 177 -12.00 14.90 -19.94
CA ARG A 177 -11.96 14.59 -18.50
C ARG A 177 -13.07 13.64 -18.09
N ALA A 178 -14.30 13.83 -18.58
CA ALA A 178 -15.38 12.86 -18.34
C ALA A 178 -15.06 11.47 -18.91
N LYS A 179 -14.39 11.40 -20.07
CA LYS A 179 -13.91 10.13 -20.66
C LYS A 179 -12.89 9.45 -19.75
N LEU A 180 -11.95 10.19 -19.15
CA LEU A 180 -11.00 9.64 -18.20
C LEU A 180 -11.69 9.05 -16.96
N GLU A 181 -12.68 9.74 -16.41
CA GLU A 181 -13.44 9.23 -15.26
C GLU A 181 -14.24 7.98 -15.63
N LEU A 182 -14.87 7.95 -16.82
CA LEU A 182 -15.56 6.76 -17.34
C LEU A 182 -14.61 5.58 -17.56
N ALA A 183 -13.40 5.82 -18.06
CA ALA A 183 -12.37 4.80 -18.19
C ALA A 183 -11.97 4.22 -16.81
N GLY A 184 -11.85 5.08 -15.79
CA GLY A 184 -11.60 4.66 -14.41
C GLY A 184 -12.73 3.79 -13.84
N LEU A 185 -13.99 4.08 -14.18
CA LEU A 185 -15.13 3.22 -13.83
C LEU A 185 -15.07 1.86 -14.55
N CYS A 186 -14.68 1.82 -15.82
CA CYS A 186 -14.44 0.57 -16.56
C CYS A 186 -13.32 -0.26 -15.90
N LEU A 187 -12.20 0.34 -15.51
CA LEU A 187 -11.12 -0.37 -14.80
C LEU A 187 -11.60 -0.96 -13.46
N LYS A 188 -12.37 -0.20 -12.67
CA LYS A 188 -12.97 -0.70 -11.42
C LYS A 188 -13.93 -1.88 -11.65
N ALA A 189 -14.61 -1.90 -12.79
CA ALA A 189 -15.48 -2.98 -13.22
C ALA A 189 -14.72 -4.14 -13.89
N ASN A 190 -13.39 -4.07 -13.99
CA ASN A 190 -12.53 -5.02 -14.70
C ASN A 190 -12.86 -5.14 -16.21
N ASP A 191 -13.38 -4.06 -16.80
CA ASP A 191 -13.66 -3.91 -18.23
C ASP A 191 -12.50 -3.18 -18.91
N LEU A 192 -11.46 -3.94 -19.27
CA LEU A 192 -10.27 -3.41 -19.92
C LEU A 192 -10.56 -2.85 -21.32
N GLU A 193 -11.44 -3.49 -22.08
CA GLU A 193 -11.75 -3.06 -23.45
C GLU A 193 -12.47 -1.71 -23.46
N GLY A 194 -13.45 -1.53 -22.57
CA GLY A 194 -14.13 -0.24 -22.39
C GLY A 194 -13.19 0.86 -21.91
N ALA A 195 -12.30 0.55 -20.95
CA ALA A 195 -11.29 1.51 -20.49
C ALA A 195 -10.35 1.96 -21.63
N LEU A 196 -9.88 1.00 -22.45
CA LEU A 196 -9.02 1.30 -23.60
C LEU A 196 -9.73 2.12 -24.68
N ASP A 197 -11.02 1.90 -24.93
CA ASP A 197 -11.78 2.75 -25.86
C ASP A 197 -11.83 4.21 -25.38
N PHE A 198 -12.22 4.43 -24.12
CA PHE A 198 -12.26 5.76 -23.54
C PHE A 198 -10.86 6.41 -23.54
N TYR A 199 -9.81 5.70 -23.15
CA TYR A 199 -8.45 6.26 -23.15
C TYR A 199 -7.97 6.65 -24.55
N ARG A 200 -8.25 5.84 -25.59
CA ARG A 200 -7.91 6.21 -26.98
C ARG A 200 -8.63 7.48 -27.40
N ARG A 201 -9.93 7.57 -27.13
CA ARG A 201 -10.74 8.77 -27.44
C ARG A 201 -10.29 9.99 -26.64
N THR A 202 -9.84 9.82 -25.40
CA THR A 202 -9.22 10.90 -24.62
C THR A 202 -7.94 11.40 -25.29
N LEU A 203 -7.06 10.50 -25.72
CA LEU A 203 -5.77 10.83 -26.35
C LEU A 203 -5.91 11.45 -27.76
N GLU A 204 -7.06 11.26 -28.41
CA GLU A 204 -7.45 11.99 -29.64
C GLU A 204 -7.80 13.46 -29.34
N LEU A 205 -8.36 13.75 -28.17
CA LEU A 205 -8.83 15.07 -27.78
C LEU A 205 -7.76 15.90 -27.05
N SER A 206 -6.93 15.27 -26.22
CA SER A 206 -5.95 15.97 -25.39
C SER A 206 -4.67 15.17 -25.18
N ARG A 207 -3.54 15.88 -25.25
CA ARG A 207 -2.21 15.37 -24.92
C ARG A 207 -1.58 16.15 -23.77
N ALA A 208 -2.41 16.72 -22.89
CA ALA A 208 -1.91 17.42 -21.72
C ALA A 208 -1.10 16.48 -20.80
N PRO A 209 -0.09 17.00 -20.07
CA PRO A 209 0.67 16.21 -19.09
C PRO A 209 -0.19 15.40 -18.13
N GLU A 210 -1.30 15.99 -17.67
CA GLU A 210 -2.23 15.34 -16.74
C GLU A 210 -2.91 14.11 -17.33
N VAL A 211 -3.21 14.11 -18.65
CA VAL A 211 -3.84 12.97 -19.34
C VAL A 211 -2.89 11.78 -19.33
N PHE A 212 -1.63 12.00 -19.72
CA PHE A 212 -0.61 10.95 -19.71
C PHE A 212 -0.33 10.44 -18.29
N HIS A 213 -0.26 11.34 -17.32
CA HIS A 213 -0.06 10.97 -15.92
C HIS A 213 -1.22 10.11 -15.41
N ARG A 214 -2.47 10.51 -15.69
CA ARG A 214 -3.65 9.78 -15.24
C ARG A 214 -3.79 8.42 -15.92
N ILE A 215 -3.67 8.34 -17.24
CA ILE A 215 -3.78 7.07 -17.98
C ILE A 215 -2.69 6.08 -17.51
N SER A 216 -1.43 6.53 -17.46
CA SER A 216 -0.32 5.67 -17.03
C SER A 216 -0.43 5.23 -15.58
N GLY A 217 -0.93 6.10 -14.70
CA GLY A 217 -1.17 5.79 -13.29
C GLY A 217 -2.32 4.80 -13.09
N ASP A 218 -3.50 5.09 -13.67
CA ASP A 218 -4.71 4.28 -13.51
C ASP A 218 -4.50 2.85 -14.05
N MET A 219 -3.95 2.72 -15.27
CA MET A 219 -3.67 1.40 -15.86
C MET A 219 -2.53 0.67 -15.15
N GLY A 220 -1.53 1.43 -14.68
CA GLY A 220 -0.42 0.91 -13.88
C GLY A 220 -0.91 0.27 -12.58
N GLN A 221 -1.73 1.00 -11.83
CA GLN A 221 -2.32 0.54 -10.57
C GLN A 221 -3.27 -0.66 -10.79
N ALA A 222 -3.99 -0.69 -11.91
CA ALA A 222 -4.85 -1.81 -12.29
C ALA A 222 -4.08 -3.03 -12.82
N GLY A 223 -2.76 -2.95 -12.98
CA GLY A 223 -1.90 -4.06 -13.41
C GLY A 223 -1.85 -4.30 -14.94
N TYR A 224 -2.48 -3.44 -15.74
CA TYR A 224 -2.52 -3.53 -17.20
C TYR A 224 -1.29 -2.91 -17.86
N ILE A 225 -0.09 -3.35 -17.42
CA ILE A 225 1.19 -2.74 -17.77
C ILE A 225 1.50 -2.88 -19.27
N ALA A 226 1.14 -4.00 -19.89
CA ALA A 226 1.42 -4.26 -21.31
C ALA A 226 0.63 -3.32 -22.21
N GLU A 227 -0.67 -3.21 -21.92
CA GLU A 227 -1.63 -2.39 -22.64
C GLU A 227 -1.37 -0.91 -22.42
N MET A 228 -0.98 -0.53 -21.19
CA MET A 228 -0.56 0.83 -20.86
C MET A 228 0.64 1.24 -21.70
N LEU A 229 1.70 0.42 -21.75
CA LEU A 229 2.87 0.69 -22.59
C LEU A 229 2.48 0.79 -24.07
N ALA A 230 1.70 -0.17 -24.58
CA ALA A 230 1.26 -0.16 -25.98
C ALA A 230 0.46 1.11 -26.35
N LEU A 231 -0.33 1.65 -25.41
CA LEU A 231 -1.14 2.84 -25.63
C LEU A 231 -0.33 4.16 -25.47
N VAL A 232 0.50 4.23 -24.42
CA VAL A 232 1.13 5.47 -23.97
C VAL A 232 2.51 5.67 -24.61
N GLU A 233 3.34 4.62 -24.72
CA GLU A 233 4.73 4.70 -25.22
C GLU A 233 4.84 5.37 -26.60
N PRO A 234 4.03 5.04 -27.62
CA PRO A 234 4.18 5.61 -28.96
C PRO A 234 3.88 7.12 -29.01
N LEU A 235 3.16 7.63 -28.02
CA LEU A 235 2.73 9.02 -27.96
C LEU A 235 3.52 9.84 -26.94
N PHE A 236 4.24 9.20 -26.03
CA PHE A 236 4.87 9.86 -24.90
C PHE A 236 6.14 10.64 -25.31
N ASP A 237 6.14 11.94 -25.05
CA ASP A 237 7.32 12.80 -25.02
C ASP A 237 7.53 13.38 -23.60
N LEU A 238 8.77 13.30 -23.09
CA LEU A 238 9.08 13.73 -21.73
C LEU A 238 8.93 15.25 -21.54
N ASP A 239 9.30 16.04 -22.54
CA ASP A 239 9.32 17.50 -22.43
C ASP A 239 7.88 18.04 -22.48
N GLN A 240 6.99 17.38 -23.23
CA GLN A 240 5.58 17.75 -23.35
C GLN A 240 4.69 17.18 -22.24
N HIS A 241 4.96 15.97 -21.74
CA HIS A 241 4.06 15.28 -20.80
C HIS A 241 4.60 15.19 -19.36
N GLY A 242 5.84 15.63 -19.14
CA GLY A 242 6.42 15.78 -17.82
C GLY A 242 6.93 14.49 -17.17
N ALA A 243 7.65 14.67 -16.07
CA ALA A 243 8.34 13.60 -15.37
C ALA A 243 7.39 12.59 -14.70
N ALA A 244 6.20 13.00 -14.26
CA ALA A 244 5.27 12.12 -13.54
C ALA A 244 4.84 10.89 -14.36
N ALA A 245 4.35 11.10 -15.59
CA ALA A 245 4.05 10.00 -16.51
C ALA A 245 5.32 9.23 -16.92
N GLY A 246 6.45 9.93 -17.06
CA GLY A 246 7.74 9.29 -17.33
C GLY A 246 8.18 8.31 -16.25
N LEU A 247 7.97 8.63 -14.97
CA LEU A 247 8.29 7.75 -13.84
C LEU A 247 7.42 6.48 -13.85
N ASN A 248 6.13 6.61 -14.18
CA ASN A 248 5.23 5.46 -14.36
C ASN A 248 5.71 4.54 -15.49
N LEU A 249 6.15 5.11 -16.61
CA LEU A 249 6.73 4.34 -17.73
C LEU A 249 8.05 3.67 -17.34
N VAL A 250 8.93 4.35 -16.59
CA VAL A 250 10.17 3.73 -16.08
C VAL A 250 9.87 2.52 -15.21
N ARG A 251 8.88 2.63 -14.30
CA ARG A 251 8.42 1.52 -13.46
C ARG A 251 7.90 0.37 -14.32
N ALA A 252 7.05 0.66 -15.29
CA ALA A 252 6.50 -0.33 -16.22
C ALA A 252 7.59 -1.04 -17.04
N TYR A 253 8.60 -0.33 -17.54
CA TYR A 253 9.74 -0.95 -18.22
C TYR A 253 10.55 -1.85 -17.28
N ALA A 254 10.75 -1.45 -16.02
CA ALA A 254 11.44 -2.27 -15.05
C ALA A 254 10.67 -3.57 -14.75
N GLU A 255 9.34 -3.49 -14.63
CA GLU A 255 8.46 -4.65 -14.41
C GLU A 255 8.39 -5.59 -15.62
N LYS A 256 8.43 -5.03 -16.84
CA LYS A 256 8.51 -5.81 -18.09
C LYS A 256 9.90 -6.38 -18.39
N GLY A 257 10.92 -6.02 -17.61
CA GLY A 257 12.32 -6.40 -17.88
C GLY A 257 12.97 -5.64 -19.03
N GLU A 258 12.36 -4.55 -19.51
CA GLU A 258 12.90 -3.66 -20.54
C GLU A 258 13.88 -2.63 -19.92
N ALA A 259 14.85 -3.13 -19.15
CA ALA A 259 15.75 -2.30 -18.34
C ALA A 259 16.58 -1.29 -19.16
N VAL A 260 16.87 -1.58 -20.42
CA VAL A 260 17.54 -0.64 -21.33
C VAL A 260 16.68 0.61 -21.58
N LYS A 261 15.40 0.43 -21.94
CA LYS A 261 14.47 1.55 -22.16
C LYS A 261 14.21 2.30 -20.86
N GLY A 262 13.95 1.56 -19.78
CA GLY A 262 13.75 2.13 -18.45
C GLY A 262 14.93 2.98 -17.98
N ARG A 263 16.18 2.51 -18.14
CA ARG A 263 17.38 3.29 -17.79
C ARG A 263 17.57 4.52 -18.68
N ALA A 264 17.26 4.42 -19.97
CA ALA A 264 17.36 5.56 -20.86
C ALA A 264 16.40 6.69 -20.44
N LEU A 265 15.14 6.37 -20.16
CA LEU A 265 14.15 7.34 -19.71
C LEU A 265 14.45 7.86 -18.29
N TRP A 266 14.83 6.96 -17.37
CA TRP A 266 15.24 7.34 -16.01
C TRP A 266 16.38 8.36 -16.00
N ARG A 267 17.42 8.18 -16.85
CA ARG A 267 18.54 9.14 -16.95
C ARG A 267 18.06 10.50 -17.43
N ARG A 268 17.14 10.53 -18.39
CA ARG A 268 16.56 11.78 -18.90
C ARG A 268 15.79 12.51 -17.80
N ILE A 269 14.97 11.79 -17.03
CA ILE A 269 14.20 12.38 -15.92
C ILE A 269 15.15 12.88 -14.81
N LYS A 270 16.14 12.08 -14.41
CA LYS A 270 17.13 12.48 -13.40
C LYS A 270 17.91 13.72 -13.81
N ALA A 271 18.24 13.86 -15.10
CA ALA A 271 18.95 15.02 -15.62
C ALA A 271 18.16 16.34 -15.50
N LEU A 272 16.82 16.27 -15.37
CA LEU A 272 16.00 17.47 -15.14
C LEU A 272 16.20 18.06 -13.74
N GLY A 273 16.70 17.27 -12.78
CA GLY A 273 17.02 17.74 -11.43
C GLY A 273 15.83 18.36 -10.70
N ILE A 274 14.64 17.74 -10.81
CA ILE A 274 13.38 18.22 -10.21
C ILE A 274 13.15 17.52 -8.86
N PRO A 275 13.38 18.16 -7.70
CA PRO A 275 12.84 17.67 -6.43
C PRO A 275 11.32 17.83 -6.51
N PRO A 276 10.49 16.80 -6.21
CA PRO A 276 10.67 15.78 -5.17
C PRO A 276 11.02 14.37 -5.68
N TYR A 277 11.48 14.21 -6.92
CA TYR A 277 11.61 12.86 -7.51
C TYR A 277 12.86 12.08 -7.12
N ASP A 278 13.75 12.64 -6.29
CA ASP A 278 15.03 12.00 -5.93
C ASP A 278 14.86 10.65 -5.25
N GLU A 279 13.88 10.52 -4.35
CA GLU A 279 13.59 9.27 -3.64
C GLU A 279 13.01 8.21 -4.58
N VAL A 280 12.05 8.60 -5.42
CA VAL A 280 11.42 7.73 -6.41
C VAL A 280 12.43 7.27 -7.47
N LEU A 281 13.30 8.18 -7.93
CA LEU A 281 14.36 7.82 -8.88
C LEU A 281 15.35 6.84 -8.27
N ALA A 282 15.70 6.97 -6.99
CA ALA A 282 16.57 6.01 -6.32
C ALA A 282 15.91 4.61 -6.19
N GLU A 283 14.60 4.55 -5.95
CA GLU A 283 13.83 3.30 -5.96
C GLU A 283 13.86 2.64 -7.35
N LEU A 284 13.53 3.42 -8.39
CA LEU A 284 13.48 2.95 -9.77
C LEU A 284 14.86 2.52 -10.30
N GLU A 285 15.94 3.19 -9.88
CA GLU A 285 17.32 2.76 -10.18
C GLU A 285 17.61 1.37 -9.63
N GLY A 286 17.14 1.06 -8.41
CA GLY A 286 17.20 -0.28 -7.84
C GLY A 286 16.45 -1.32 -8.68
N LEU A 287 15.23 -0.99 -9.13
CA LEU A 287 14.43 -1.88 -9.99
C LEU A 287 15.11 -2.14 -11.35
N LEU A 288 15.74 -1.12 -11.93
CA LEU A 288 16.42 -1.20 -13.23
C LEU A 288 17.79 -1.90 -13.17
N ASN A 289 18.43 -1.95 -12.00
CA ASN A 289 19.75 -2.59 -11.83
C ASN A 289 19.67 -4.11 -11.59
N LYS A 290 18.47 -4.70 -11.69
CA LYS A 290 18.30 -6.15 -11.74
C LYS A 290 19.00 -6.70 -13.00
N PRO A 291 19.84 -7.74 -12.89
CA PRO A 291 20.54 -8.26 -14.06
C PRO A 291 19.56 -8.98 -15.01
N GLU A 292 19.55 -8.55 -16.28
CA GLU A 292 18.58 -8.92 -17.34
C GLU A 292 18.42 -10.45 -17.55
N HIS A 293 19.39 -11.26 -17.12
CA HIS A 293 19.34 -12.72 -17.24
C HIS A 293 18.35 -13.40 -16.27
N LEU A 294 17.92 -12.75 -15.19
CA LEU A 294 16.97 -13.33 -14.22
C LEU A 294 15.49 -13.15 -14.66
N LEU A 295 15.16 -12.04 -15.35
CA LEU A 295 13.82 -11.80 -15.89
C LEU A 295 13.57 -12.56 -17.19
N ALA A 296 14.58 -12.67 -18.05
CA ALA A 296 14.52 -13.52 -19.24
C ALA A 296 14.32 -14.99 -18.85
N ALA A 297 14.91 -15.49 -17.76
CA ALA A 297 14.75 -16.88 -17.33
C ALA A 297 13.33 -17.23 -16.82
N ALA A 298 12.58 -16.25 -16.30
CA ALA A 298 11.19 -16.45 -15.86
C ALA A 298 10.21 -16.49 -17.05
N GLN A 299 10.45 -15.70 -18.10
CA GLN A 299 9.59 -15.62 -19.29
C GLN A 299 10.01 -16.61 -20.39
N SER A 300 11.31 -16.88 -20.56
CA SER A 300 11.82 -17.77 -21.61
C SER A 300 11.76 -19.27 -21.24
N GLN A 301 11.47 -19.63 -19.99
CA GLN A 301 11.21 -21.03 -19.60
C GLN A 301 9.76 -21.47 -19.90
N GLY A 302 8.84 -20.54 -20.16
CA GLY A 302 7.47 -20.88 -20.60
C GLY A 302 7.39 -21.32 -22.06
N GLU A 303 8.22 -20.77 -22.95
CA GLU A 303 8.13 -21.03 -24.39
C GLU A 303 9.22 -22.00 -24.92
N THR A 304 10.39 -22.11 -24.26
CA THR A 304 11.45 -23.02 -24.74
C THR A 304 11.34 -24.45 -24.21
N ASP A 305 10.54 -24.69 -23.17
CA ASP A 305 10.41 -26.02 -22.54
C ASP A 305 9.34 -26.92 -23.19
N ALA A 306 8.56 -26.38 -24.13
CA ALA A 306 7.66 -27.15 -25.00
C ALA A 306 8.40 -27.85 -26.17
N SER A 307 9.67 -27.48 -26.43
CA SER A 307 10.47 -27.99 -27.56
C SER A 307 11.62 -28.92 -27.16
N ARG A 308 11.91 -29.09 -25.86
CA ARG A 308 13.02 -29.92 -25.38
C ARG A 308 12.52 -31.31 -24.97
N THR A 309 13.14 -32.34 -25.53
CA THR A 309 12.86 -33.73 -25.18
C THR A 309 13.10 -34.04 -23.70
N PRO A 310 12.34 -34.94 -23.06
CA PRO A 310 12.31 -35.16 -21.60
C PRO A 310 13.62 -35.60 -20.91
N LYS A 311 14.72 -35.76 -21.64
CA LYS A 311 15.99 -36.32 -21.11
C LYS A 311 16.96 -35.28 -20.53
N ASP A 312 16.75 -33.98 -20.78
CA ASP A 312 17.67 -32.90 -20.36
C ASP A 312 17.13 -31.99 -19.24
N LYS A 313 15.98 -32.32 -18.63
CA LYS A 313 15.47 -31.54 -17.49
C LYS A 313 16.24 -31.92 -16.23
N GLN A 314 17.01 -31.00 -15.66
CA GLN A 314 17.38 -31.11 -14.25
C GLN A 314 16.07 -31.25 -13.45
N PRO A 315 15.97 -32.23 -12.54
CA PRO A 315 14.76 -32.44 -11.78
C PRO A 315 14.44 -31.19 -10.96
N LEU A 316 13.20 -30.71 -11.05
CA LEU A 316 12.69 -29.66 -10.17
C LEU A 316 12.67 -30.23 -8.74
N GLU A 317 13.61 -29.76 -7.91
CA GLU A 317 13.70 -30.20 -6.53
C GLU A 317 12.69 -29.41 -5.68
N LEU A 318 11.58 -30.09 -5.34
CA LEU A 318 10.61 -29.60 -4.39
C LEU A 318 11.15 -29.81 -2.98
N MET A 319 11.34 -28.71 -2.26
CA MET A 319 11.70 -28.70 -0.85
C MET A 319 10.51 -28.24 -0.02
N MET A 320 10.24 -28.93 1.08
CA MET A 320 9.28 -28.46 2.07
C MET A 320 10.04 -27.67 3.14
N THR A 321 9.82 -26.37 3.20
CA THR A 321 10.30 -25.56 4.33
C THR A 321 9.28 -25.58 5.45
N SER A 322 9.72 -25.36 6.68
CA SER A 322 8.84 -25.31 7.84
C SER A 322 9.13 -24.09 8.70
N VAL A 323 8.07 -23.45 9.16
CA VAL A 323 8.10 -22.34 10.12
C VAL A 323 7.39 -22.79 11.37
N ASP A 324 8.14 -23.08 12.44
CA ASP A 324 7.54 -23.38 13.75
C ASP A 324 7.04 -22.10 14.41
N GLY A 325 5.76 -22.03 14.74
CA GLY A 325 5.17 -20.86 15.39
C GLY A 325 5.10 -19.59 14.50
N PRO A 326 5.03 -18.40 15.13
CA PRO A 326 5.00 -17.12 14.41
C PRO A 326 6.31 -16.85 13.67
N ILE A 327 6.23 -16.47 12.40
CA ILE A 327 7.40 -16.27 11.54
C ILE A 327 8.33 -15.13 12.00
N TRP A 328 7.80 -14.12 12.69
CA TRP A 328 8.57 -13.00 13.26
C TRP A 328 9.44 -13.39 14.47
N THR A 329 9.47 -14.68 14.84
CA THR A 329 10.43 -15.24 15.81
C THR A 329 11.63 -15.93 15.15
N ARG A 330 11.64 -16.06 13.81
CA ARG A 330 12.69 -16.78 13.06
C ARG A 330 13.92 -15.90 12.81
N GLY A 331 15.08 -16.53 12.67
CA GLY A 331 16.34 -15.82 12.41
C GLY A 331 16.90 -15.03 13.60
N LEU A 332 16.44 -15.30 14.82
CA LEU A 332 16.81 -14.59 16.05
C LEU A 332 17.64 -15.45 17.05
N ASP A 333 18.59 -16.23 16.56
CA ASP A 333 19.51 -17.06 17.38
C ASP A 333 18.84 -17.85 18.52
N ASP A 334 17.73 -18.55 18.23
CA ASP A 334 16.94 -19.33 19.21
C ASP A 334 16.18 -18.49 20.25
N ALA A 335 15.92 -17.20 19.98
CA ALA A 335 15.09 -16.36 20.85
C ALA A 335 13.65 -16.88 20.99
N ALA A 336 13.20 -17.69 20.03
CA ALA A 336 11.93 -18.42 20.10
C ALA A 336 11.79 -19.26 21.38
N SER A 337 12.90 -19.76 21.94
CA SER A 337 12.89 -20.55 23.18
C SER A 337 12.27 -19.81 24.38
N TRP A 338 12.53 -18.51 24.51
CA TRP A 338 11.96 -17.66 25.58
C TRP A 338 10.76 -16.84 25.10
N LEU A 339 10.75 -16.36 23.84
CA LEU A 339 9.58 -15.67 23.26
C LEU A 339 8.34 -16.56 23.22
N MET A 340 8.53 -17.87 23.06
CA MET A 340 7.44 -18.84 22.97
C MET A 340 7.46 -19.86 24.10
N ALA A 341 8.09 -19.58 25.24
CA ALA A 341 8.20 -20.53 26.35
C ALA A 341 6.82 -21.00 26.84
N SER A 342 5.85 -20.09 26.93
CA SER A 342 4.45 -20.41 27.30
C SER A 342 3.70 -21.22 26.24
N CYS A 343 4.28 -21.40 25.04
CA CYS A 343 3.62 -21.96 23.87
C CYS A 343 4.13 -23.35 23.46
N GLN A 344 4.87 -24.04 24.34
CA GLN A 344 5.56 -25.32 24.04
C GLN A 344 4.73 -26.58 24.30
N GLU A 345 3.51 -26.45 24.83
CA GLU A 345 2.66 -27.60 25.17
C GLU A 345 1.58 -27.83 24.11
N GLY A 346 1.27 -29.11 23.86
CA GLY A 346 0.16 -29.52 23.01
C GLY A 346 0.53 -30.43 21.85
N LEU A 347 -0.51 -30.83 21.11
CA LEU A 347 -0.36 -31.58 19.86
C LEU A 347 0.37 -30.72 18.82
N ARG A 348 1.25 -31.36 18.05
CA ARG A 348 1.82 -30.72 16.86
C ARG A 348 0.70 -30.50 15.83
N LEU A 349 0.65 -29.32 15.25
CA LEU A 349 -0.32 -28.93 14.23
C LEU A 349 0.40 -28.40 12.99
N ASP A 350 0.46 -29.21 11.94
CA ASP A 350 1.07 -28.79 10.67
C ASP A 350 0.01 -28.09 9.80
N ILE A 351 0.32 -26.88 9.35
CA ILE A 351 -0.60 -26.02 8.58
C ILE A 351 -0.03 -25.83 7.18
N LEU A 352 -0.77 -26.27 6.16
CA LEU A 352 -0.38 -26.10 4.75
C LEU A 352 -0.97 -24.81 4.15
N PRO A 353 -0.35 -24.25 3.09
CA PRO A 353 -0.92 -23.17 2.29
C PRO A 353 -2.33 -23.50 1.83
N LEU A 354 -3.16 -22.47 1.75
CA LEU A 354 -4.49 -22.62 1.16
C LEU A 354 -4.36 -22.91 -0.33
N THR A 355 -5.19 -23.80 -0.84
CA THR A 355 -5.34 -23.97 -2.28
C THR A 355 -6.21 -22.85 -2.84
N ILE A 356 -5.92 -22.42 -4.06
CA ILE A 356 -6.64 -21.32 -4.72
C ILE A 356 -7.45 -21.90 -5.86
N ALA A 357 -8.73 -21.55 -5.98
CA ALA A 357 -9.53 -22.05 -7.09
C ALA A 357 -8.88 -21.68 -8.46
N PRO A 358 -8.94 -22.56 -9.46
CA PRO A 358 -8.34 -22.27 -10.77
C PRO A 358 -9.01 -21.05 -11.42
N LYS A 359 -8.21 -20.21 -12.09
CA LYS A 359 -8.69 -19.00 -12.78
C LYS A 359 -9.43 -19.34 -14.10
N ASP A 360 -9.23 -20.55 -14.64
CA ASP A 360 -9.82 -21.09 -15.88
C ASP A 360 -10.31 -22.55 -15.72
N GLU A 361 -11.29 -22.97 -16.55
CA GLU A 361 -11.83 -24.34 -16.54
C GLU A 361 -10.89 -25.37 -17.21
N GLN A 362 -9.91 -24.90 -17.97
CA GLN A 362 -8.90 -25.71 -18.64
C GLN A 362 -7.63 -25.69 -17.81
N GLY A 363 -7.51 -26.65 -16.89
CA GLY A 363 -6.43 -26.71 -15.90
C GLY A 363 -5.08 -26.25 -16.42
N GLN A 364 -4.54 -25.20 -15.81
CA GLN A 364 -3.26 -24.61 -16.18
C GLN A 364 -2.10 -25.60 -16.00
N MET A 365 -1.21 -25.61 -17.00
CA MET A 365 0.12 -26.20 -16.84
C MET A 365 0.88 -25.44 -15.74
N PRO A 366 1.68 -26.14 -14.90
CA PRO A 366 2.51 -25.47 -13.90
C PRO A 366 3.39 -24.41 -14.57
N SER A 367 3.27 -23.17 -14.11
CA SER A 367 4.02 -22.04 -14.65
C SER A 367 4.67 -21.25 -13.52
N MET A 368 5.75 -20.53 -13.84
CA MET A 368 6.32 -19.55 -12.94
C MET A 368 5.56 -18.24 -13.13
N GLN A 369 5.14 -17.61 -12.04
CA GLN A 369 4.47 -16.32 -12.05
C GLN A 369 5.06 -15.38 -10.99
N ILE A 370 4.87 -14.08 -11.19
CA ILE A 370 5.13 -13.08 -10.16
C ILE A 370 4.11 -13.29 -9.02
N GLU A 371 4.53 -13.01 -7.78
CA GLU A 371 3.64 -13.10 -6.63
C GLU A 371 2.47 -12.12 -6.78
N ASP A 372 1.24 -12.65 -6.76
CA ASP A 372 0.00 -11.88 -6.68
C ASP A 372 -0.58 -11.91 -5.26
N ASP A 373 -1.62 -11.11 -5.03
CA ASP A 373 -2.24 -10.98 -3.71
C ASP A 373 -2.84 -12.30 -3.21
N GLU A 374 -3.47 -13.08 -4.11
CA GLU A 374 -4.06 -14.37 -3.79
C GLU A 374 -2.97 -15.40 -3.43
N GLY A 375 -1.92 -15.50 -4.24
CA GLY A 375 -0.76 -16.36 -3.99
C GLY A 375 -0.11 -16.04 -2.65
N ARG A 376 0.07 -14.76 -2.34
CA ARG A 376 0.63 -14.31 -1.06
C ARG A 376 -0.30 -14.63 0.11
N LEU A 377 -1.59 -14.31 0.01
CA LEU A 377 -2.58 -14.58 1.06
C LEU A 377 -2.72 -16.08 1.36
N SER A 378 -2.59 -16.94 0.35
CA SER A 378 -2.66 -18.39 0.54
C SER A 378 -1.59 -18.93 1.49
N ARG A 379 -0.47 -18.23 1.64
CA ARG A 379 0.63 -18.54 2.57
C ARG A 379 0.60 -17.69 3.84
N ALA A 380 0.19 -16.43 3.74
CA ALA A 380 0.10 -15.53 4.89
C ALA A 380 -0.98 -15.96 5.91
N LEU A 381 -2.15 -16.43 5.45
CA LEU A 381 -3.21 -16.93 6.33
C LEU A 381 -2.74 -18.12 7.21
N PRO A 382 -2.06 -19.15 6.68
CA PRO A 382 -1.44 -20.19 7.50
C PRO A 382 -0.45 -19.69 8.55
N LEU A 383 0.38 -18.70 8.20
CA LEU A 383 1.33 -18.10 9.14
C LEU A 383 0.60 -17.34 10.26
N PHE A 384 -0.47 -16.61 9.89
CA PHE A 384 -1.35 -15.92 10.83
C PHE A 384 -2.07 -16.89 11.76
N LEU A 385 -2.61 -18.00 11.23
CA LEU A 385 -3.23 -19.05 12.03
C LEU A 385 -2.23 -19.68 12.99
N ALA A 386 -1.00 -19.93 12.54
CA ALA A 386 0.06 -20.43 13.40
C ALA A 386 0.37 -19.47 14.56
N GLU A 387 0.45 -18.17 14.30
CA GLU A 387 0.62 -17.15 15.33
C GLU A 387 -0.53 -17.16 16.34
N MET A 388 -1.76 -17.02 15.86
CA MET A 388 -2.94 -16.95 16.73
C MET A 388 -3.10 -18.21 17.58
N LEU A 389 -2.88 -19.39 17.00
CA LEU A 389 -3.01 -20.65 17.72
C LEU A 389 -1.87 -20.89 18.72
N ALA A 390 -0.64 -20.45 18.42
CA ALA A 390 0.49 -20.60 19.34
C ALA A 390 0.20 -19.92 20.68
N PHE A 391 -0.36 -18.71 20.64
CA PHE A 391 -0.61 -17.90 21.83
C PHE A 391 -1.95 -18.19 22.52
N ASN A 392 -2.97 -18.69 21.79
CA ASN A 392 -4.32 -18.83 22.33
C ASN A 392 -4.80 -20.28 22.54
N ALA A 393 -4.03 -21.29 22.11
CA ALA A 393 -4.40 -22.69 22.28
C ALA A 393 -3.22 -23.58 22.66
N THR A 394 -3.47 -24.68 23.38
CA THR A 394 -2.46 -25.71 23.70
C THR A 394 -2.16 -26.60 22.49
N VAL A 395 -1.57 -26.01 21.46
CA VAL A 395 -1.05 -26.68 20.26
C VAL A 395 0.33 -26.12 19.93
N ARG A 396 1.11 -26.88 19.16
CA ARG A 396 2.40 -26.46 18.60
C ARG A 396 2.27 -26.33 17.09
N PRO A 397 1.90 -25.14 16.59
CA PRO A 397 1.66 -24.95 15.17
C PRO A 397 2.97 -24.86 14.39
N ARG A 398 2.97 -25.42 13.20
CA ARG A 398 4.09 -25.39 12.25
C ARG A 398 3.54 -25.20 10.84
N THR A 399 3.90 -24.13 10.18
CA THR A 399 3.49 -23.89 8.80
C THR A 399 4.45 -24.60 7.84
N LEU A 400 3.93 -25.45 6.96
CA LEU A 400 4.71 -26.20 5.96
C LEU A 400 4.59 -25.55 4.60
N ILE A 401 5.67 -25.05 4.03
CA ILE A 401 5.64 -24.25 2.82
C ILE A 401 6.43 -24.98 1.72
N PRO A 402 5.74 -25.57 0.74
CA PRO A 402 6.39 -26.20 -0.39
C PRO A 402 6.99 -25.11 -1.29
N ALA A 403 8.24 -25.30 -1.68
CA ALA A 403 8.97 -24.38 -2.52
C ALA A 403 9.87 -25.14 -3.48
N LEU A 404 10.06 -24.58 -4.67
CA LEU A 404 11.05 -25.04 -5.62
C LEU A 404 12.35 -24.28 -5.38
N ILE A 405 13.46 -25.01 -5.20
CA ILE A 405 14.78 -24.39 -4.99
C ILE A 405 15.11 -23.48 -6.18
N GLY A 406 15.48 -22.24 -5.87
CA GLY A 406 15.79 -21.19 -6.85
C GLY A 406 14.58 -20.52 -7.50
N LYS A 407 13.35 -21.01 -7.26
CA LYS A 407 12.11 -20.51 -7.90
C LYS A 407 11.08 -19.96 -6.93
N GLY A 408 11.06 -20.43 -5.67
CA GLY A 408 10.19 -19.90 -4.63
C GLY A 408 8.98 -20.78 -4.30
N PRO A 409 8.01 -20.24 -3.52
CA PRO A 409 6.89 -21.01 -3.00
C PRO A 409 5.95 -21.52 -4.09
N VAL A 410 5.36 -22.69 -3.86
CA VAL A 410 4.36 -23.29 -4.74
C VAL A 410 2.95 -22.87 -4.33
N VAL A 411 2.14 -22.51 -5.32
CA VAL A 411 0.69 -22.33 -5.21
C VAL A 411 0.03 -23.44 -6.02
N THR A 412 -1.08 -23.98 -5.52
CA THR A 412 -1.82 -25.05 -6.18
C THR A 412 -3.31 -24.81 -6.11
N SER A 413 -4.01 -25.20 -7.18
CA SER A 413 -5.47 -25.33 -7.22
C SER A 413 -5.97 -26.73 -6.91
N GLN A 414 -5.06 -27.70 -6.85
CA GLN A 414 -5.35 -29.06 -6.44
C GLN A 414 -5.20 -29.19 -4.93
N ASP A 415 -6.08 -29.97 -4.31
CA ASP A 415 -5.98 -30.35 -2.92
C ASP A 415 -4.62 -31.00 -2.62
N TRP A 416 -4.05 -30.67 -1.46
CA TRP A 416 -2.81 -31.28 -1.01
C TRP A 416 -2.97 -32.80 -0.87
N PRO A 417 -2.06 -33.62 -1.42
CA PRO A 417 -2.10 -35.07 -1.28
C PRO A 417 -1.67 -35.46 0.13
N LEU A 418 -2.59 -35.29 1.09
CA LEU A 418 -2.36 -35.54 2.52
C LEU A 418 -1.86 -36.95 2.74
N ASP A 419 -2.41 -37.97 2.10
CA ASP A 419 -1.94 -39.36 2.18
C ASP A 419 -0.41 -39.50 1.96
N ARG A 420 0.16 -38.76 1.01
CA ARG A 420 1.61 -38.74 0.75
C ARG A 420 2.37 -37.84 1.74
N LEU A 421 1.86 -36.64 1.98
CA LEU A 421 2.48 -35.68 2.90
C LEU A 421 2.54 -36.23 4.34
N LEU A 422 1.50 -36.93 4.79
CA LEU A 422 1.42 -37.57 6.09
C LEU A 422 2.47 -38.70 6.23
N VAL A 423 2.83 -39.39 5.14
CA VAL A 423 3.87 -40.45 5.15
C VAL A 423 5.28 -39.86 5.20
N ASP A 424 5.54 -38.78 4.45
CA ASP A 424 6.87 -38.16 4.37
C ASP A 424 7.23 -37.35 5.63
N PHE A 425 6.22 -36.75 6.30
CA PHE A 425 6.42 -35.93 7.52
C PHE A 425 5.99 -36.62 8.82
N GLY A 426 5.37 -37.80 8.73
CA GLY A 426 4.78 -38.55 9.85
C GLY A 426 5.58 -39.77 10.32
N ARG A 427 6.87 -39.91 10.00
CA ARG A 427 7.67 -41.01 10.55
C ARG A 427 7.90 -40.85 12.05
N GLY A 428 7.10 -41.57 12.84
CA GLY A 428 7.53 -42.17 14.12
C GLY A 428 7.21 -41.45 15.44
N GLY A 429 6.13 -40.66 15.53
CA GLY A 429 5.72 -39.98 16.78
C GLY A 429 4.22 -40.11 17.12
N PRO A 430 3.78 -39.67 18.32
CA PRO A 430 2.38 -39.72 18.74
C PRO A 430 1.44 -38.90 17.82
N VAL A 431 0.12 -39.06 18.02
CA VAL A 431 -0.95 -38.34 17.29
C VAL A 431 -0.60 -36.86 17.09
N TRP A 432 -0.72 -36.38 15.85
CA TRP A 432 -0.52 -34.98 15.45
C TRP A 432 -1.63 -34.55 14.49
N LEU A 433 -1.77 -33.26 14.24
CA LEU A 433 -2.87 -32.67 13.45
C LEU A 433 -2.34 -32.05 12.16
N ALA A 434 -3.09 -32.19 11.08
CA ALA A 434 -2.84 -31.45 9.85
C ALA A 434 -4.00 -30.50 9.55
N MET A 435 -3.69 -29.34 8.97
CA MET A 435 -4.65 -28.36 8.51
C MET A 435 -4.41 -28.04 7.03
N THR A 436 -5.45 -28.21 6.23
CA THR A 436 -5.48 -27.77 4.82
C THR A 436 -6.60 -26.76 4.64
N GLY A 437 -6.45 -25.85 3.70
CA GLY A 437 -7.48 -24.87 3.44
C GLY A 437 -7.74 -24.63 1.97
N ARG A 438 -8.91 -24.07 1.68
CA ARG A 438 -9.33 -23.66 0.33
C ARG A 438 -9.76 -22.20 0.36
N MET A 439 -9.32 -21.44 -0.64
CA MET A 439 -9.73 -20.07 -0.91
C MET A 439 -10.36 -20.00 -2.31
N PRO A 440 -11.68 -19.83 -2.42
CA PRO A 440 -12.34 -19.75 -3.72
C PRO A 440 -12.09 -18.39 -4.37
N VAL A 441 -11.96 -18.41 -5.70
CA VAL A 441 -11.91 -17.21 -6.54
C VAL A 441 -13.35 -16.81 -6.88
N LYS A 442 -13.80 -15.65 -6.36
CA LYS A 442 -14.70 -14.66 -7.00
C LYS A 442 -15.38 -13.71 -5.99
N GLY A 443 -15.27 -12.40 -6.26
CA GLY A 443 -16.13 -11.34 -5.72
C GLY A 443 -15.81 -10.86 -4.30
N PHE A 444 -16.49 -9.81 -3.85
CA PHE A 444 -16.32 -9.20 -2.51
C PHE A 444 -16.60 -10.20 -1.37
N ALA A 445 -17.34 -11.29 -1.62
CA ALA A 445 -17.65 -12.34 -0.66
C ALA A 445 -16.91 -13.66 -0.97
N ALA A 446 -15.74 -13.85 -0.35
CA ALA A 446 -15.01 -15.12 -0.40
C ALA A 446 -15.42 -16.07 0.75
N ARG A 447 -15.35 -17.38 0.55
CA ARG A 447 -15.61 -18.37 1.61
C ARG A 447 -14.32 -19.15 1.92
N LEU A 448 -13.70 -18.84 3.05
CA LEU A 448 -12.55 -19.61 3.54
C LEU A 448 -13.05 -20.92 4.16
N GLU A 449 -12.41 -22.02 3.79
CA GLU A 449 -12.69 -23.35 4.34
C GLU A 449 -11.38 -23.97 4.83
N ILE A 450 -11.36 -24.43 6.08
CA ILE A 450 -10.23 -25.13 6.70
C ILE A 450 -10.69 -26.52 7.12
N ASP A 451 -10.03 -27.56 6.63
CA ASP A 451 -10.20 -28.92 7.08
C ASP A 451 -9.11 -29.27 8.11
N ILE A 452 -9.52 -29.87 9.22
CA ILE A 452 -8.64 -30.36 10.30
C ILE A 452 -8.62 -31.88 10.22
N TRP A 453 -7.42 -32.46 10.20
CA TRP A 453 -7.18 -33.88 10.01
C TRP A 453 -6.36 -34.46 11.16
N ASN A 454 -6.62 -35.73 11.47
CA ASN A 454 -5.71 -36.54 12.25
C ASN A 454 -4.53 -36.93 11.35
N GLY A 455 -3.34 -36.39 11.63
CA GLY A 455 -2.14 -36.63 10.84
C GLY A 455 -1.60 -38.05 10.94
N ALA A 456 -2.02 -38.86 11.92
CA ALA A 456 -1.64 -40.26 12.03
C ALA A 456 -2.56 -41.19 11.23
N THR A 457 -3.87 -40.91 11.17
CA THR A 457 -4.85 -41.80 10.53
C THR A 457 -5.34 -41.29 9.17
N GLY A 458 -5.13 -40.02 8.86
CA GLY A 458 -5.74 -39.36 7.69
C GLY A 458 -7.23 -39.08 7.85
N GLU A 459 -7.81 -39.32 9.03
CA GLU A 459 -9.22 -39.05 9.30
C GLU A 459 -9.49 -37.56 9.38
N LYS A 460 -10.53 -37.08 8.69
CA LYS A 460 -10.98 -35.69 8.81
C LYS A 460 -11.78 -35.51 10.10
N LEU A 461 -11.30 -34.63 10.98
CA LEU A 461 -11.87 -34.37 12.31
C LEU A 461 -12.91 -33.24 12.28
N ALA A 462 -12.66 -32.18 11.51
CA ALA A 462 -13.57 -31.03 11.42
C ALA A 462 -13.39 -30.25 10.12
N THR A 463 -14.42 -29.48 9.74
CA THR A 463 -14.37 -28.48 8.67
C THR A 463 -14.87 -27.15 9.22
N VAL A 464 -14.03 -26.12 9.17
CA VAL A 464 -14.32 -24.76 9.61
C VAL A 464 -14.58 -23.89 8.38
N LYS A 465 -15.65 -23.10 8.42
CA LYS A 465 -16.11 -22.25 7.32
C LYS A 465 -16.26 -20.81 7.80
N GLN A 466 -15.63 -19.88 7.09
CA GLN A 466 -15.71 -18.45 7.36
C GLN A 466 -16.05 -17.67 6.09
N MET A 467 -17.06 -16.81 6.18
CA MET A 467 -17.41 -15.90 5.10
C MET A 467 -16.59 -14.61 5.22
N ALA A 468 -16.06 -14.14 4.11
CA ALA A 468 -15.20 -12.97 4.03
C ALA A 468 -15.85 -11.95 3.10
N ARG A 469 -16.68 -11.06 3.68
CA ARG A 469 -17.55 -10.12 2.93
C ARG A 469 -16.82 -8.92 2.33
N ASN A 470 -15.60 -8.65 2.80
CA ASN A 470 -14.74 -7.55 2.38
C ASN A 470 -13.38 -8.09 1.90
N GLY A 471 -13.36 -9.28 1.28
CA GLY A 471 -12.12 -9.99 0.92
C GLY A 471 -11.53 -10.84 2.05
N ALA A 472 -10.71 -11.83 1.67
CA ALA A 472 -10.23 -12.90 2.53
C ALA A 472 -9.40 -12.42 3.74
N ALA A 473 -8.62 -11.34 3.58
CA ALA A 473 -7.78 -10.79 4.64
C ALA A 473 -8.61 -10.35 5.86
N HIS A 474 -9.73 -9.67 5.64
CA HIS A 474 -10.64 -9.15 6.68
C HIS A 474 -11.36 -10.24 7.49
N ALA A 475 -11.24 -11.51 7.09
CA ALA A 475 -11.84 -12.64 7.80
C ALA A 475 -10.83 -13.41 8.67
N ALA A 476 -9.57 -12.99 8.73
CA ALA A 476 -8.50 -13.76 9.34
C ALA A 476 -8.67 -13.98 10.85
N LEU A 477 -8.99 -12.92 11.63
CA LEU A 477 -9.24 -13.07 13.08
C LEU A 477 -10.45 -13.97 13.35
N GLN A 478 -11.54 -13.79 12.60
CA GLN A 478 -12.76 -14.60 12.74
C GLN A 478 -12.50 -16.06 12.38
N LEU A 479 -11.70 -16.30 11.33
CA LEU A 479 -11.29 -17.65 10.95
C LEU A 479 -10.42 -18.28 12.05
N ALA A 480 -9.44 -17.56 12.58
CA ALA A 480 -8.57 -18.04 13.65
C ALA A 480 -9.36 -18.41 14.92
N ALA A 481 -10.30 -17.57 15.33
CA ALA A 481 -11.19 -17.85 16.47
C ALA A 481 -12.02 -19.12 16.24
N LYS A 482 -12.63 -19.28 15.05
CA LYS A 482 -13.41 -20.49 14.73
C LYS A 482 -12.56 -21.75 14.64
N VAL A 483 -11.33 -21.65 14.13
CA VAL A 483 -10.39 -22.78 14.12
C VAL A 483 -10.03 -23.18 15.55
N GLN A 484 -9.73 -22.21 16.41
CA GLN A 484 -9.48 -22.44 17.83
C GLN A 484 -10.69 -23.12 18.52
N GLU A 485 -11.89 -22.58 18.33
CA GLU A 485 -13.14 -23.15 18.86
C GLU A 485 -13.34 -24.60 18.40
N ALA A 486 -13.10 -24.88 17.12
CA ALA A 486 -13.22 -26.23 16.57
C ALA A 486 -12.22 -27.21 17.19
N LEU A 487 -10.96 -26.79 17.38
CA LEU A 487 -9.94 -27.61 18.05
C LEU A 487 -10.34 -27.91 19.51
N ILE A 488 -10.84 -26.91 20.24
CA ILE A 488 -11.27 -27.07 21.63
C ILE A 488 -12.52 -27.96 21.72
N ALA A 489 -13.51 -27.75 20.86
CA ALA A 489 -14.75 -28.54 20.84
C ALA A 489 -14.50 -30.03 20.56
N GLN A 490 -13.47 -30.34 19.76
CA GLN A 490 -13.04 -31.71 19.47
C GLN A 490 -12.12 -32.31 20.56
N GLY A 491 -11.83 -31.56 21.64
CA GLY A 491 -10.92 -31.99 22.70
C GLY A 491 -9.46 -32.09 22.26
N LEU A 492 -9.08 -31.42 21.15
CA LEU A 492 -7.75 -31.47 20.56
C LEU A 492 -6.82 -30.37 21.10
N ALA A 493 -7.39 -29.35 21.73
CA ALA A 493 -6.67 -28.25 22.36
C ALA A 493 -7.45 -27.72 23.58
N GLN A 494 -6.77 -27.00 24.46
CA GLN A 494 -7.35 -26.20 25.53
C GLN A 494 -7.08 -24.72 25.26
N PRO A 495 -7.95 -23.80 25.70
CA PRO A 495 -7.67 -22.37 25.61
C PRO A 495 -6.44 -22.02 26.44
N ARG A 496 -5.62 -21.10 25.92
CA ARG A 496 -4.42 -20.56 26.57
C ARG A 496 -4.54 -19.05 26.65
N GLN A 497 -4.14 -18.49 27.78
CA GLN A 497 -3.98 -17.05 27.91
C GLN A 497 -2.61 -16.65 27.33
N PRO A 498 -2.55 -15.67 26.40
CA PRO A 498 -1.28 -15.16 25.91
C PRO A 498 -0.47 -14.49 27.04
N PRO A 499 0.85 -14.40 26.92
CA PRO A 499 1.67 -13.63 27.86
C PRO A 499 1.33 -12.13 27.76
N ASP A 500 1.50 -11.40 28.87
CA ASP A 500 1.08 -9.99 29.00
C ASP A 500 1.67 -9.02 27.95
N TRP A 501 2.80 -9.38 27.34
CA TRP A 501 3.45 -8.57 26.30
C TRP A 501 2.93 -8.83 24.88
N TYR A 502 2.18 -9.92 24.67
CA TYR A 502 1.62 -10.27 23.37
C TYR A 502 0.21 -9.72 23.23
N GLU A 503 0.00 -8.94 22.17
CA GLU A 503 -1.30 -8.46 21.77
C GLU A 503 -1.57 -8.92 20.32
N PRO A 504 -2.70 -9.60 20.04
CA PRO A 504 -3.04 -9.97 18.67
C PRO A 504 -3.35 -8.73 17.81
N PRO A 505 -3.23 -8.82 16.47
CA PRO A 505 -3.59 -7.71 15.58
C PRO A 505 -5.07 -7.33 15.74
N GLN A 506 -5.37 -6.02 15.68
CA GLN A 506 -6.73 -5.51 15.68
C GLN A 506 -7.39 -5.69 14.30
N GLU A 507 -8.71 -5.55 14.22
CA GLU A 507 -9.46 -5.69 12.95
C GLU A 507 -8.95 -4.74 11.85
N THR A 508 -8.55 -3.52 12.22
CA THR A 508 -8.01 -2.51 11.31
C THR A 508 -6.62 -2.83 10.77
N ASP A 509 -5.86 -3.68 11.47
CA ASP A 509 -4.46 -3.99 11.13
C ASP A 509 -4.30 -5.32 10.38
N GLN A 510 -5.37 -6.13 10.27
CA GLN A 510 -5.31 -7.50 9.74
C GLN A 510 -4.68 -7.59 8.35
N GLU A 511 -5.10 -6.72 7.43
CA GLU A 511 -4.61 -6.74 6.05
C GLU A 511 -3.12 -6.38 5.99
N GLY A 512 -2.71 -5.32 6.70
CA GLY A 512 -1.32 -4.91 6.83
C GLY A 512 -0.45 -5.99 7.49
N TRP A 513 -0.97 -6.65 8.53
CA TRP A 513 -0.27 -7.74 9.21
C TRP A 513 -0.08 -8.95 8.31
N LEU A 514 -1.11 -9.40 7.59
CA LEU A 514 -1.00 -10.51 6.63
C LEU A 514 0.00 -10.20 5.51
N LEU A 515 -0.02 -8.98 4.97
CA LEU A 515 0.97 -8.52 4.01
C LEU A 515 2.39 -8.62 4.58
N ALA A 516 2.59 -8.11 5.80
CA ALA A 516 3.87 -8.14 6.49
C ALA A 516 4.39 -9.57 6.73
N LEU A 517 3.54 -10.51 7.14
CA LEU A 517 3.90 -11.92 7.32
C LEU A 517 4.32 -12.58 6.00
N GLY A 518 3.60 -12.29 4.90
CA GLY A 518 3.96 -12.78 3.57
C GLY A 518 5.29 -12.22 3.05
N GLN A 519 5.53 -10.93 3.25
CA GLN A 519 6.81 -10.28 2.91
C GLN A 519 7.98 -10.84 3.74
N LEU A 520 7.76 -11.05 5.04
CA LEU A 520 8.79 -11.64 5.91
C LEU A 520 9.10 -13.08 5.49
N LEU A 521 8.12 -13.85 5.04
CA LEU A 521 8.35 -15.18 4.47
C LEU A 521 9.28 -15.13 3.26
N ALA A 522 9.08 -14.19 2.35
CA ALA A 522 9.97 -14.01 1.21
C ALA A 522 11.41 -13.70 1.67
N GLN A 523 11.57 -12.77 2.62
CA GLN A 523 12.88 -12.45 3.22
C GLN A 523 13.54 -13.66 3.89
N GLN A 524 12.77 -14.52 4.59
CA GLN A 524 13.27 -15.74 5.20
C GLN A 524 13.70 -16.77 4.14
N HIS A 525 12.99 -16.88 3.01
CA HIS A 525 13.43 -17.75 1.91
C HIS A 525 14.74 -17.28 1.27
N ALA A 526 14.94 -15.96 1.13
CA ALA A 526 16.21 -15.41 0.69
C ALA A 526 17.33 -15.64 1.71
N LEU A 527 17.07 -15.38 3.00
CA LEU A 527 18.01 -15.63 4.09
C LEU A 527 18.50 -17.08 4.13
N ASN A 528 17.58 -18.03 3.92
CA ASN A 528 17.88 -19.46 3.90
C ASN A 528 18.38 -19.97 2.54
N LYS A 529 18.64 -19.08 1.57
CA LYS A 529 19.14 -19.40 0.22
C LYS A 529 18.23 -20.34 -0.57
N LEU A 530 16.95 -20.37 -0.23
CA LEU A 530 15.93 -21.11 -0.99
C LEU A 530 15.64 -20.41 -2.32
N ILE A 531 15.67 -19.07 -2.29
CA ILE A 531 15.65 -18.22 -3.47
C ILE A 531 16.87 -17.28 -3.43
N PRO A 532 17.43 -16.88 -4.59
CA PRO A 532 18.36 -15.77 -4.66
C PRO A 532 17.72 -14.51 -4.08
N ALA A 533 18.46 -13.74 -3.29
CA ALA A 533 17.95 -12.50 -2.68
C ALA A 533 17.55 -11.46 -3.76
N GLU A 534 18.16 -11.55 -4.94
CA GLU A 534 17.87 -10.74 -6.12
C GLU A 534 16.47 -10.98 -6.69
N LEU A 535 15.82 -12.09 -6.32
CA LEU A 535 14.42 -12.36 -6.67
C LEU A 535 13.43 -11.70 -5.71
N LEU A 536 13.88 -11.14 -4.57
CA LEU A 536 13.03 -10.30 -3.75
C LEU A 536 12.70 -9.01 -4.49
N TRP A 537 11.43 -8.65 -4.49
CA TRP A 537 10.91 -7.47 -5.17
C TRP A 537 10.44 -6.44 -4.13
N ASN A 538 10.66 -5.15 -4.39
CA ASN A 538 10.23 -4.06 -3.52
C ASN A 538 10.68 -4.19 -2.04
N GLU A 539 11.95 -4.55 -1.80
CA GLU A 539 12.49 -4.66 -0.43
C GLU A 539 12.29 -3.37 0.39
N HIS A 540 12.40 -2.20 -0.24
CA HIS A 540 12.08 -0.92 0.39
C HIS A 540 10.64 -0.88 0.91
N GLY A 541 9.66 -1.23 0.06
CA GLY A 541 8.25 -1.32 0.47
C GLY A 541 7.98 -2.40 1.52
N MET A 542 8.76 -3.49 1.55
CA MET A 542 8.71 -4.48 2.63
C MET A 542 9.11 -3.83 3.96
N PHE A 543 10.30 -3.20 4.00
CA PHE A 543 10.77 -2.51 5.20
C PHE A 543 9.84 -1.38 5.63
N GLU A 544 9.37 -0.53 4.71
CA GLU A 544 8.35 0.50 5.00
C GLU A 544 7.10 -0.12 5.64
N THR A 545 6.59 -1.22 5.08
CA THR A 545 5.41 -1.90 5.64
C THR A 545 5.65 -2.35 7.08
N HIS A 546 6.80 -2.97 7.33
CA HIS A 546 7.18 -3.49 8.65
C HIS A 546 7.41 -2.38 9.69
N PHE A 547 8.12 -1.31 9.33
CA PHE A 547 8.38 -0.19 10.22
C PHE A 547 7.13 0.67 10.46
N ARG A 548 6.31 0.89 9.44
CA ARG A 548 5.03 1.61 9.59
C ARG A 548 4.12 0.91 10.60
N LEU A 549 4.01 -0.42 10.56
CA LEU A 549 3.23 -1.18 11.54
C LEU A 549 3.78 -1.03 12.97
N ALA A 550 5.11 -1.06 13.12
CA ALA A 550 5.76 -0.86 14.41
C ALA A 550 5.63 0.59 14.94
N GLU A 551 5.44 1.57 14.06
CA GLU A 551 5.30 2.98 14.40
C GLU A 551 3.85 3.41 14.64
N SER A 552 2.89 2.91 13.84
CA SER A 552 1.47 3.27 13.92
C SER A 552 0.81 2.78 15.19
N ALA A 553 1.23 1.62 15.70
CA ALA A 553 0.74 1.03 16.93
C ALA A 553 1.84 1.07 17.99
N ALA A 554 2.14 2.26 18.52
CA ALA A 554 3.19 2.45 19.51
C ALA A 554 2.95 1.55 20.74
N GLY A 555 3.79 0.52 20.90
CA GLY A 555 3.67 -0.50 21.95
C GLY A 555 3.25 -1.89 21.46
N TRP A 556 2.91 -2.05 20.18
CA TRP A 556 2.56 -3.36 19.62
C TRP A 556 3.81 -4.22 19.40
N THR A 557 4.14 -5.00 20.43
CA THR A 557 5.37 -5.81 20.52
C THR A 557 5.59 -6.75 19.32
N PRO A 558 4.59 -7.52 18.82
CA PRO A 558 4.77 -8.34 17.61
C PRO A 558 5.25 -7.54 16.40
N ALA A 559 4.70 -6.36 16.13
CA ALA A 559 5.14 -5.53 15.00
C ALA A 559 6.56 -5.01 15.17
N ALA A 560 6.95 -4.63 16.39
CA ALA A 560 8.33 -4.25 16.69
C ALA A 560 9.32 -5.41 16.46
N LEU A 561 8.98 -6.62 16.92
CA LEU A 561 9.77 -7.83 16.69
C LEU A 561 9.85 -8.20 15.21
N LEU A 562 8.74 -8.05 14.47
CA LEU A 562 8.68 -8.28 13.03
C LEU A 562 9.58 -7.30 12.27
N ALA A 563 9.58 -6.00 12.62
CA ALA A 563 10.47 -5.01 12.01
C ALA A 563 11.95 -5.32 12.29
N ALA A 564 12.28 -5.71 13.53
CA ALA A 564 13.62 -6.15 13.90
C ALA A 564 14.04 -7.40 13.10
N CYS A 565 13.19 -8.43 13.05
CA CYS A 565 13.43 -9.67 12.31
C CYS A 565 13.63 -9.42 10.81
N SER A 566 12.77 -8.61 10.21
CA SER A 566 12.86 -8.18 8.80
C SER A 566 14.20 -7.51 8.52
N LEU A 567 14.58 -6.51 9.30
CA LEU A 567 15.83 -5.78 9.06
C LEU A 567 17.06 -6.66 9.27
N LEU A 568 17.08 -7.49 10.31
CA LEU A 568 18.18 -8.43 10.54
C LEU A 568 18.33 -9.45 9.40
N ALA A 569 17.22 -9.98 8.88
CA ALA A 569 17.23 -10.84 7.71
C ALA A 569 17.81 -10.09 6.49
N GLY A 570 17.31 -8.86 6.25
CA GLY A 570 17.78 -7.95 5.21
C GLY A 570 19.29 -7.74 5.20
N LEU A 571 19.85 -7.39 6.35
CA LEU A 571 21.28 -7.19 6.52
C LEU A 571 22.07 -8.50 6.30
N ALA A 572 21.52 -9.64 6.72
CA ALA A 572 22.19 -10.92 6.65
C ALA A 572 22.28 -11.49 5.22
N TYR A 573 21.25 -11.34 4.39
CA TYR A 573 21.32 -11.74 2.97
C TYR A 573 21.93 -10.66 2.06
N GLY A 574 22.30 -9.49 2.60
CA GLY A 574 23.01 -8.44 1.87
C GLY A 574 22.10 -7.48 1.08
N SER A 575 20.88 -7.21 1.58
CA SER A 575 19.95 -6.24 1.00
C SER A 575 20.63 -4.88 0.74
N PRO A 576 20.49 -4.29 -0.46
CA PRO A 576 21.09 -2.99 -0.78
C PRO A 576 20.39 -1.81 -0.08
N VAL A 577 19.17 -1.99 0.42
CA VAL A 577 18.36 -0.92 1.04
C VAL A 577 18.19 -1.06 2.55
N ALA A 578 18.46 -2.23 3.13
CA ALA A 578 18.34 -2.48 4.58
C ALA A 578 19.10 -1.43 5.42
N GLY A 579 20.29 -0.99 4.99
CA GLY A 579 21.09 0.00 5.71
C GLY A 579 20.35 1.32 6.02
N ARG A 580 19.34 1.69 5.22
CA ARG A 580 18.54 2.92 5.43
C ARG A 580 17.67 2.85 6.69
N TYR A 581 17.29 1.65 7.10
CA TYR A 581 16.37 1.41 8.22
C TYR A 581 17.08 1.18 9.56
N VAL A 582 18.41 1.10 9.58
CA VAL A 582 19.18 0.87 10.81
C VAL A 582 18.86 1.91 11.88
N LYS A 583 18.83 3.20 11.52
CA LYS A 583 18.47 4.28 12.45
C LYS A 583 17.02 4.20 12.92
N ALA A 584 16.11 3.68 12.09
CA ALA A 584 14.73 3.46 12.50
C ALA A 584 14.64 2.34 13.54
N LEU A 585 15.41 1.25 13.35
CA LEU A 585 15.49 0.17 14.32
C LEU A 585 16.15 0.62 15.64
N GLU A 586 17.21 1.41 15.60
CA GLU A 586 17.82 1.98 16.80
C GLU A 586 16.82 2.80 17.61
N ARG A 587 16.07 3.70 16.97
CA ARG A 587 15.00 4.47 17.62
C ARG A 587 13.89 3.58 18.17
N LEU A 588 13.56 2.49 17.47
CA LEU A 588 12.61 1.50 17.96
C LEU A 588 13.13 0.83 19.24
N LEU A 589 14.38 0.36 19.26
CA LEU A 589 14.98 -0.23 20.47
C LEU A 589 15.05 0.76 21.63
N ASP A 590 15.44 2.01 21.38
CA ASP A 590 15.57 3.04 22.41
C ASP A 590 14.23 3.36 23.09
N ARG A 591 13.10 3.23 22.37
CA ARG A 591 11.75 3.35 22.95
C ARG A 591 11.40 2.24 23.93
N HIS A 592 12.08 1.10 23.85
CA HIS A 592 11.88 -0.06 24.72
C HIS A 592 12.98 -0.22 25.77
N ASP A 593 14.03 0.60 25.71
CA ASP A 593 15.20 0.50 26.58
C ASP A 593 14.81 0.57 28.08
N GLY A 594 15.12 -0.50 28.82
CA GLY A 594 14.86 -0.58 30.26
C GLY A 594 13.44 -1.00 30.64
N LYS A 595 12.55 -1.30 29.67
CA LYS A 595 11.21 -1.82 29.95
C LYS A 595 11.19 -3.30 30.29
N THR A 596 12.26 -4.04 29.98
CA THR A 596 12.38 -5.50 30.15
C THR A 596 11.34 -6.33 29.39
N ASP A 597 10.64 -5.72 28.43
CA ASP A 597 9.71 -6.37 27.52
C ASP A 597 10.46 -7.20 26.46
N ALA A 598 9.71 -7.87 25.57
CA ALA A 598 10.32 -8.74 24.57
C ALA A 598 11.23 -8.00 23.58
N VAL A 599 10.98 -6.72 23.29
CA VAL A 599 11.83 -5.93 22.40
C VAL A 599 13.14 -5.55 23.11
N ASP A 600 13.06 -5.13 24.37
CA ASP A 600 14.22 -4.82 25.20
C ASP A 600 15.12 -6.06 25.38
N ARG A 601 14.51 -7.22 25.67
CA ARG A 601 15.19 -8.51 25.77
C ARG A 601 15.89 -8.95 24.49
N LEU A 602 15.38 -8.55 23.31
CA LEU A 602 16.03 -8.85 22.03
C LEU A 602 17.20 -7.89 21.70
N ALA A 603 17.26 -6.71 22.35
CA ALA A 603 18.22 -5.65 22.03
C ALA A 603 19.69 -6.09 21.99
N PRO A 604 20.21 -6.97 22.89
CA PRO A 604 21.59 -7.45 22.79
C PRO A 604 21.90 -8.10 21.44
N LEU A 605 21.02 -8.99 20.95
CA LEU A 605 21.21 -9.63 19.66
C LEU A 605 21.20 -8.60 18.53
N VAL A 606 20.22 -7.70 18.53
CA VAL A 606 20.09 -6.69 17.48
C VAL A 606 21.34 -5.80 17.43
N ARG A 607 21.78 -5.28 18.56
CA ARG A 607 22.97 -4.41 18.64
C ARG A 607 24.24 -5.14 18.20
N LEU A 608 24.39 -6.42 18.56
CA LEU A 608 25.50 -7.26 18.09
C LEU A 608 25.49 -7.38 16.55
N ARG A 609 24.32 -7.64 15.95
CA ARG A 609 24.17 -7.76 14.49
C ARG A 609 24.36 -6.44 13.76
N LEU A 610 24.06 -5.31 14.40
CA LEU A 610 24.34 -3.96 13.90
C LEU A 610 25.80 -3.52 14.10
N LYS A 611 26.64 -4.37 14.71
CA LYS A 611 28.04 -4.06 15.05
C LYS A 611 28.19 -2.90 16.07
N ASP A 612 27.15 -2.65 16.87
CA ASP A 612 27.19 -1.73 18.01
C ASP A 612 27.69 -2.47 19.27
N GLN A 613 29.01 -2.62 19.38
CA GLN A 613 29.63 -3.37 20.47
C GLN A 613 29.38 -2.72 21.85
N ALA A 614 29.34 -1.39 21.91
CA ALA A 614 29.14 -0.66 23.16
C ALA A 614 27.71 -0.84 23.68
N GLY A 615 26.72 -0.67 22.81
CA GLY A 615 25.33 -0.90 23.18
C GLY A 615 25.01 -2.37 23.44
N PHE A 616 25.65 -3.31 22.74
CA PHE A 616 25.55 -4.74 23.04
C PHE A 616 25.99 -5.06 24.47
N GLN A 617 27.19 -4.62 24.90
CA GLN A 617 27.68 -4.87 26.25
C GLN A 617 26.78 -4.23 27.31
N LYS A 618 26.37 -2.97 27.10
CA LYS A 618 25.45 -2.27 28.00
C LYS A 618 24.12 -3.01 28.17
N ALA A 619 23.52 -3.46 27.07
CA ALA A 619 22.26 -4.19 27.11
C ALA A 619 22.42 -5.58 27.76
N LYS A 620 23.50 -6.31 27.43
CA LYS A 620 23.81 -7.63 27.99
C LYS A 620 24.00 -7.57 29.51
N GLU A 621 24.78 -6.62 30.02
CA GLU A 621 25.00 -6.43 31.46
C GLU A 621 23.70 -6.12 32.21
N ARG A 622 22.90 -5.18 31.68
CA ARG A 622 21.60 -4.83 32.29
C ARG A 622 20.67 -6.03 32.37
N LEU A 623 20.50 -6.73 31.24
CA LEU A 623 19.48 -7.77 31.10
C LEU A 623 19.92 -9.12 31.71
N ALA A 624 21.19 -9.30 32.08
CA ALA A 624 21.68 -10.49 32.79
C ALA A 624 21.01 -10.71 34.15
N SER A 625 20.43 -9.66 34.75
CA SER A 625 19.72 -9.70 36.03
C SER A 625 18.27 -10.20 35.95
N ILE A 626 17.73 -10.44 34.74
CA ILE A 626 16.36 -10.95 34.57
C ILE A 626 16.25 -12.37 35.14
N ASP A 627 15.26 -12.59 36.00
CA ASP A 627 14.97 -13.90 36.59
C ASP A 627 14.18 -14.81 35.63
N ASP A 628 14.82 -15.16 34.53
CA ASP A 628 14.31 -16.09 33.51
C ASP A 628 15.47 -16.99 33.06
N PRO A 629 15.52 -18.26 33.52
CA PRO A 629 16.61 -19.18 33.20
C PRO A 629 16.75 -19.47 31.70
N VAL A 630 15.65 -19.50 30.95
CA VAL A 630 15.65 -19.78 29.51
C VAL A 630 16.24 -18.59 28.76
N TYR A 631 15.81 -17.38 29.12
CA TYR A 631 16.38 -16.15 28.57
C TYR A 631 17.86 -15.97 28.91
N ARG A 632 18.28 -16.24 30.16
CA ARG A 632 19.70 -16.13 30.56
C ARG A 632 20.59 -17.07 29.76
N LEU A 633 20.17 -18.32 29.57
CA LEU A 633 20.90 -19.29 28.74
C LEU A 633 21.01 -18.82 27.28
N TRP A 634 19.96 -18.20 26.74
CA TRP A 634 19.99 -17.60 25.41
C TRP A 634 20.96 -16.41 25.37
N LEU A 635 20.90 -15.48 26.32
CA LEU A 635 21.74 -14.29 26.38
C LEU A 635 23.23 -14.62 26.52
N GLU A 636 23.58 -15.71 27.20
CA GLU A 636 24.95 -16.21 27.28
C GLU A 636 25.49 -16.65 25.91
N LYS A 637 24.64 -17.27 25.08
CA LYS A 637 24.98 -17.70 23.71
C LYS A 637 25.05 -16.55 22.71
N VAL A 638 24.36 -15.45 22.97
CA VAL A 638 24.46 -14.21 22.17
C VAL A 638 25.79 -13.53 22.52
N GLY A 639 26.79 -13.69 21.64
CA GLY A 639 28.16 -13.19 21.80
C GLY A 639 29.10 -13.95 20.88
#